data_AF-A0A919SQV8-F1
#
_entry.id   AF-A0A919SQV8-F1
#
_cell.length_a   1.000
_cell.length_b   1.000
_cell.length_c   1.000
_cell.angle_alpha   90.00
_cell.angle_beta   90.00
_cell.angle_gamma   90.00
#
_symmetry.space_group_name_H-M   'P 1'
#
loop_
_entity.id
_entity.type
_entity.pdbx_description
1 polymer ?
#
loop_
_entity_poly.entity_id
_entity_poly.type
_entity_poly.pdbx_seq_one_letter_code
_entity_poly.pdbx_strand_id
1 'polypeptide(L)'
;MTTTTTSPGAGAGAGVTEGPDVGLAAPTEAVGDSMTVAAWTIISRITGVVRGVVIAAVLGVTVFANTYQFTNSLPNLVFYGFLGGSMLSSLLIPALVAHVDSGDRRAAERVAGGFLGMVAAGAAVAVPLAALAAPAALHAAEVGGQGTTAVLLVLLLLPQIPLYGLVATAGAAMNAHGRFALAAAAPALENVGTIAVLAAVALLYPGITALPQPPGGALLLLGLGTTGSVALHAAAQWYGAQRAGVRLRPRRGWRDPEVRRVLARALPSLGQAALAAAQLLVLLVLANRVAGGVVAFQLAMNFYFLPIALAATPVALTLAPRLARMRGPGNGAMFRDTFLRGLAFALFVAVPAAVGYVAISGPIARAMAYGGFGNDTGTGLIAAALATLAVGVAGEAAFLVATYACYAREDTRTPLRAMVLQLAVCLAVASLAPFTSGAAVLAILGAALSAGTVVSSAYLVGKLLHGLPPGDEPLLRPLGRILGIAALMLAPAHVAGAVVIRHVGGGIGGLLGVTAGGVAGAVLYLGLQATARAPELKWVRGSLRSKLGSSRGAAAPGATGAEAGAAAGRQPRRVRRPGNSSRVLINLALLMLCAGMGALLGREPLLAVGVVAAVGLGTWIVLRPAVAAYLIIALTPITAGIDRGTLLPVLRPNEALCVFAGAALLVRYLLNVRTGSVRLVRINRIDLVLLGLAVCSSVVPLLMMVARHREITGDDLQHAIVLWKYLAVYLIVRFSIADRHQAYVCLVLSMGAAVVVCVIGILQSLDLFGVPKLLGTLWAPFGVERTLAIGRGSSTLALAAAVADLAILNLAIAVGLLLHGNRHRVLLAGVIAVCTFGALGAGEFSTILGLVVAMGALIVVSRATRIIGYALPLLMAGAVVMWPVIETRLAGFQSASGLPESWIVRYHNLSTYFLPDLSAHGNWATGVRPSARVPAAHEEFGWVWIESGYVWLLWGGGLPLLGAYLWFVVVTVRRASAAARRATGVVATIGLAIAAVVTANAVLMIFDPHLTYRGAADALFGLLALLRVLEHRPEQVES
;
A
#
# COMPACT_ATOMS: atom_id res chain seq x y z
N MET A 1 39.63 17.10 79.32
CA MET A 1 39.20 15.68 79.29
C MET A 1 39.90 15.02 78.11
N THR A 2 40.94 14.23 78.45
CA THR A 2 41.30 12.93 77.85
C THR A 2 41.30 12.81 76.32
N THR A 3 42.48 12.92 75.69
CA THR A 3 43.30 11.80 75.13
C THR A 3 42.70 11.23 73.83
N THR A 4 43.39 11.05 72.70
CA THR A 4 44.77 10.60 72.48
C THR A 4 45.12 10.75 70.99
N THR A 5 46.40 10.97 70.74
CA THR A 5 47.20 10.81 69.51
C THR A 5 47.08 9.44 68.83
N THR A 6 47.19 9.38 67.49
CA THR A 6 48.15 8.51 66.74
C THR A 6 48.16 8.81 65.23
N SER A 7 49.37 9.00 64.69
CA SER A 7 49.83 8.74 63.30
C SER A 7 50.63 7.40 63.34
N PRO A 8 51.20 6.75 62.28
CA PRO A 8 51.29 7.02 60.82
C PRO A 8 51.02 5.76 59.94
N GLY A 9 51.19 5.85 58.60
CA GLY A 9 51.83 4.75 57.85
C GLY A 9 51.13 4.21 56.59
N ALA A 10 51.72 4.58 55.44
CA ALA A 10 52.12 3.75 54.31
C ALA A 10 51.11 2.84 53.55
N GLY A 11 51.10 2.98 52.22
CA GLY A 11 50.92 1.82 51.33
C GLY A 11 50.05 2.03 50.09
N ALA A 12 50.67 2.46 48.99
CA ALA A 12 50.53 1.93 47.64
C ALA A 12 49.12 1.74 47.01
N GLY A 13 48.90 2.48 45.90
CA GLY A 13 48.34 1.90 44.67
C GLY A 13 46.82 1.74 44.60
N ALA A 14 46.10 2.84 44.33
CA ALA A 14 44.73 2.77 43.85
C ALA A 14 44.71 2.23 42.40
N GLY A 15 44.65 0.91 42.30
CA GLY A 15 44.22 0.20 41.10
C GLY A 15 42.75 0.53 40.81
N VAL A 16 42.49 0.84 39.55
CA VAL A 16 41.18 1.05 38.95
C VAL A 16 40.32 -0.20 39.17
N THR A 17 39.35 -0.16 40.08
CA THR A 17 38.35 -1.21 40.21
C THR A 17 37.21 -0.94 39.22
N GLU A 18 37.08 -1.88 38.28
CA GLU A 18 36.06 -1.93 37.24
C GLU A 18 34.65 -1.96 37.84
N GLY A 19 33.74 -1.17 37.26
CA GLY A 19 32.34 -1.16 37.65
C GLY A 19 31.65 -2.51 37.38
N PRO A 20 30.57 -2.85 38.13
CA PRO A 20 30.01 -4.19 38.12
C PRO A 20 29.29 -4.51 36.80
N ASP A 21 29.76 -5.57 36.14
CA ASP A 21 29.05 -6.26 35.06
C ASP A 21 27.81 -6.94 35.66
N VAL A 22 26.64 -6.43 35.31
CA VAL A 22 25.34 -7.01 35.70
C VAL A 22 25.11 -8.29 34.90
N GLY A 23 25.63 -9.41 35.42
CA GLY A 23 25.37 -10.76 34.92
C GLY A 23 23.95 -11.22 35.25
N LEU A 24 23.15 -11.48 34.22
CA LEU A 24 21.84 -12.14 34.33
C LEU A 24 22.01 -13.55 34.90
N ALA A 25 21.57 -13.80 36.12
CA ALA A 25 21.19 -15.16 36.52
C ALA A 25 19.89 -15.50 35.78
N ALA A 26 20.00 -16.14 34.61
CA ALA A 26 18.87 -16.76 33.96
C ALA A 26 18.52 -18.06 34.72
N PRO A 27 17.23 -18.31 35.04
CA PRO A 27 16.81 -19.63 35.49
C PRO A 27 17.28 -20.67 34.47
N THR A 28 17.82 -21.79 34.93
CA THR A 28 18.31 -22.90 34.09
C THR A 28 17.28 -23.37 33.04
N GLU A 29 15.99 -23.20 33.31
CA GLU A 29 14.88 -23.47 32.37
C GLU A 29 14.86 -22.50 31.16
N ALA A 30 15.16 -21.21 31.36
CA ALA A 30 15.13 -20.20 30.29
C ALA A 30 16.26 -20.37 29.26
N VAL A 31 17.39 -20.99 29.67
CA VAL A 31 18.53 -21.29 28.79
C VAL A 31 18.21 -22.48 27.88
N GLY A 32 17.57 -23.53 28.41
CA GLY A 32 17.14 -24.71 27.64
C GLY A 32 16.09 -24.38 26.57
N ASP A 33 15.11 -23.55 26.92
CA ASP A 33 14.08 -23.10 25.98
C ASP A 33 14.66 -22.20 24.87
N SER A 34 15.60 -21.33 25.20
CA SER A 34 16.27 -20.46 24.22
C SER A 34 17.09 -21.25 23.18
N MET A 35 17.75 -22.34 23.60
CA MET A 35 18.49 -23.22 22.69
C MET A 35 17.56 -23.99 21.75
N THR A 36 16.45 -24.49 22.29
CA THR A 36 15.42 -25.20 21.51
C THR A 36 14.80 -24.27 20.46
N VAL A 37 14.48 -23.03 20.82
CA VAL A 37 13.97 -22.01 19.90
C VAL A 37 14.97 -21.67 18.79
N ALA A 38 16.25 -21.50 19.15
CA ALA A 38 17.30 -21.23 18.17
C ALA A 38 17.46 -22.38 17.17
N ALA A 39 17.46 -23.63 17.64
CA ALA A 39 17.53 -24.82 16.79
C ALA A 39 16.33 -24.89 15.83
N TRP A 40 15.11 -24.72 16.33
CA TRP A 40 13.90 -24.70 15.50
C TRP A 40 13.87 -23.55 14.49
N THR A 41 14.39 -22.38 14.87
CA THR A 41 14.51 -21.23 13.96
C THR A 41 15.49 -21.53 12.82
N ILE A 42 16.62 -22.18 13.12
CA ILE A 42 17.59 -22.60 12.10
C ILE A 42 16.95 -23.63 11.16
N ILE A 43 16.28 -24.65 11.70
CA ILE A 43 15.56 -25.67 10.91
C ILE A 43 14.52 -25.00 10.00
N SER A 44 13.75 -24.05 10.52
CA SER A 44 12.77 -23.29 9.74
C SER A 44 13.41 -22.51 8.58
N ARG A 45 14.58 -21.89 8.81
CA ARG A 45 15.30 -21.17 7.74
C ARG A 45 15.87 -22.11 6.69
N ILE A 46 16.46 -23.23 7.10
CA ILE A 46 17.00 -24.24 6.19
C ILE A 46 15.88 -24.81 5.33
N THR A 47 14.76 -25.23 5.93
CA THR A 47 13.61 -25.75 5.19
C THR A 47 13.03 -24.71 4.22
N GLY A 48 13.05 -23.42 4.56
CA GLY A 48 12.63 -22.34 3.67
C GLY A 48 13.53 -22.17 2.43
N VAL A 49 14.85 -22.29 2.61
CA VAL A 49 15.82 -22.29 1.49
C VAL A 49 15.60 -23.52 0.62
N VAL A 50 15.47 -24.71 1.22
CA VAL A 50 15.18 -25.96 0.51
C VAL A 50 13.88 -25.85 -0.29
N ARG A 51 12.82 -25.30 0.29
CA ARG A 51 11.55 -25.04 -0.41
C ARG A 51 11.78 -24.21 -1.67
N GLY A 52 12.52 -23.11 -1.58
CA GLY A 52 12.81 -22.28 -2.74
C GLY A 52 13.67 -22.99 -3.80
N VAL A 53 14.63 -23.82 -3.39
CA VAL A 53 15.42 -24.67 -4.30
C VAL A 53 14.53 -25.70 -5.00
N VAL A 54 13.59 -26.32 -4.29
CA VAL A 54 12.63 -27.27 -4.88
C VAL A 54 11.70 -26.57 -5.89
N ILE A 55 11.22 -25.36 -5.59
CA ILE A 55 10.44 -24.55 -6.53
C ILE A 55 11.25 -24.29 -7.81
N ALA A 56 12.50 -23.88 -7.68
CA ALA A 56 13.41 -23.68 -8.80
C ALA A 56 13.63 -24.99 -9.58
N ALA A 57 13.90 -26.10 -8.89
CA ALA A 57 14.17 -27.38 -9.52
C ALA A 57 12.96 -27.94 -10.29
N VAL A 58 11.75 -27.80 -9.76
CA VAL A 58 10.52 -28.35 -10.33
C VAL A 58 9.95 -27.46 -11.44
N LEU A 59 9.92 -26.14 -11.24
CA LEU A 59 9.25 -25.21 -12.16
C LEU A 59 10.20 -24.53 -13.16
N GLY A 60 11.51 -24.63 -12.95
CA GLY A 60 12.54 -24.19 -13.88
C GLY A 60 12.59 -22.68 -14.15
N VAL A 61 13.51 -22.26 -15.01
CA VAL A 61 13.68 -20.85 -15.44
C VAL A 61 12.54 -20.45 -16.41
N THR A 62 11.32 -20.39 -15.90
CA THR A 62 10.10 -20.20 -16.69
C THR A 62 9.27 -19.00 -16.21
N VAL A 63 8.38 -18.51 -17.07
CA VAL A 63 7.36 -17.52 -16.69
C VAL A 63 6.38 -18.14 -15.69
N PHE A 64 6.05 -19.43 -15.84
CA PHE A 64 5.17 -20.13 -14.90
C PHE A 64 5.71 -20.19 -13.47
N ALA A 65 7.00 -20.49 -13.32
CA ALA A 65 7.66 -20.47 -12.02
C ALA A 65 7.55 -19.09 -11.34
N ASN A 66 7.72 -18.02 -12.13
CA ASN A 66 7.52 -16.67 -11.62
C ASN A 66 6.06 -16.40 -11.25
N THR A 67 5.09 -16.78 -12.09
CA THR A 67 3.66 -16.61 -11.84
C THR A 67 3.27 -17.27 -10.52
N TYR A 68 3.64 -18.53 -10.32
CA TYR A 68 3.40 -19.25 -9.08
C TYR A 68 4.10 -18.58 -7.89
N GLN A 69 5.40 -18.27 -7.99
CA GLN A 69 6.13 -17.71 -6.85
C GLN A 69 5.65 -16.30 -6.47
N PHE A 70 5.33 -15.48 -7.47
CA PHE A 70 4.77 -14.15 -7.29
C PHE A 70 3.43 -14.23 -6.55
N THR A 71 2.50 -15.04 -7.06
CA THR A 71 1.17 -15.21 -6.47
C THR A 71 1.22 -15.84 -5.08
N ASN A 72 2.11 -16.79 -4.83
CA ASN A 72 2.36 -17.39 -3.51
C ASN A 72 2.95 -16.42 -2.48
N SER A 73 3.56 -15.32 -2.94
CA SER A 73 4.11 -14.29 -2.05
C SER A 73 3.07 -13.23 -1.65
N LEU A 74 2.00 -13.06 -2.44
CA LEU A 74 1.00 -12.03 -2.21
C LEU A 74 0.30 -12.14 -0.84
N PRO A 75 -0.14 -13.32 -0.37
CA PRO A 75 -0.78 -13.42 0.95
C PRO A 75 0.12 -12.92 2.08
N ASN A 76 1.41 -13.23 2.01
CA ASN A 76 2.40 -12.78 2.99
C ASN A 76 2.61 -11.26 2.92
N LEU A 77 2.72 -10.68 1.73
CA LEU A 77 2.85 -9.22 1.55
C LEU A 77 1.61 -8.49 2.07
N VAL A 78 0.42 -9.00 1.76
CA VAL A 78 -0.86 -8.44 2.24
C VAL A 78 -0.95 -8.53 3.75
N PHE A 79 -0.72 -9.71 4.32
CA PHE A 79 -0.86 -9.89 5.76
C PHE A 79 0.24 -9.19 6.56
N TYR A 80 1.51 -9.54 6.36
CA TYR A 80 2.62 -9.03 7.17
C TYR A 80 2.99 -7.58 6.84
N GLY A 81 2.75 -7.15 5.60
CA GLY A 81 3.04 -5.81 5.10
C GLY A 81 1.88 -4.83 5.26
N PHE A 82 0.82 -5.02 4.48
CA PHE A 82 -0.29 -4.07 4.39
C PHE A 82 -1.26 -4.14 5.59
N LEU A 83 -1.50 -5.32 6.15
CA LEU A 83 -2.36 -5.52 7.33
C LEU A 83 -1.59 -5.50 8.66
N GLY A 84 -0.27 -5.31 8.64
CA GLY A 84 0.52 -5.17 9.86
C GLY A 84 0.76 -6.46 10.64
N GLY A 85 0.65 -7.62 9.99
CA GLY A 85 0.77 -8.93 10.62
C GLY A 85 2.06 -9.10 11.42
N SER A 86 3.16 -8.50 10.97
CA SER A 86 4.48 -8.55 11.64
C SER A 86 4.48 -7.84 12.99
N MET A 87 3.63 -6.83 13.15
CA MET A 87 3.51 -6.06 14.38
C MET A 87 2.54 -6.73 15.36
N LEU A 88 1.59 -7.54 14.89
CA LEU A 88 0.59 -8.18 15.75
C LEU A 88 1.22 -8.93 16.91
N SER A 89 2.25 -9.75 16.67
CA SER A 89 2.91 -10.49 17.75
C SER A 89 3.64 -9.55 18.73
N SER A 90 4.33 -8.51 18.25
CA SER A 90 5.03 -7.55 19.12
C SER A 90 4.09 -6.72 20.02
N LEU A 91 2.83 -6.56 19.59
CA LEU A 91 1.81 -5.77 20.28
C LEU A 91 0.93 -6.61 21.18
N LEU A 92 0.60 -7.81 20.71
CA LEU A 92 -0.29 -8.73 21.37
C LEU A 92 0.41 -9.43 22.54
N ILE A 93 1.70 -9.77 22.42
CA ILE A 93 2.44 -10.43 23.51
C ILE A 93 2.39 -9.59 24.79
N PRO A 94 2.78 -8.29 24.82
CA PRO A 94 2.71 -7.50 26.06
C PRO A 94 1.30 -7.33 26.61
N ALA A 95 0.29 -7.23 25.73
CA ALA A 95 -1.11 -7.13 26.15
C ALA A 95 -1.64 -8.44 26.75
N LEU A 96 -1.14 -9.59 26.29
CA LEU A 96 -1.51 -10.89 26.83
C LEU A 96 -0.76 -11.22 28.12
N VAL A 97 0.54 -10.92 28.20
CA VAL A 97 1.38 -11.22 29.38
C VAL A 97 0.74 -10.68 30.66
N ALA A 98 0.20 -9.46 30.65
CA ALA A 98 -0.48 -8.89 31.82
C ALA A 98 -1.66 -9.73 32.33
N HIS A 99 -2.45 -10.35 31.43
CA HIS A 99 -3.58 -11.21 31.78
C HIS A 99 -3.17 -12.65 32.08
N VAL A 100 -2.06 -13.11 31.48
CA VAL A 100 -1.48 -14.43 31.73
C VAL A 100 -0.87 -14.48 33.13
N ASP A 101 -0.07 -13.48 33.47
CA ASP A 101 0.57 -13.35 34.79
C ASP A 101 -0.46 -13.17 35.92
N SER A 102 -1.61 -12.55 35.63
CA SER A 102 -2.72 -12.40 36.58
C SER A 102 -3.63 -13.64 36.66
N GLY A 103 -3.40 -14.67 35.84
CA GLY A 103 -4.26 -15.85 35.74
C GLY A 103 -5.65 -15.61 35.13
N ASP A 104 -5.92 -14.43 34.56
CA ASP A 104 -7.23 -14.12 33.94
C ASP A 104 -7.31 -14.67 32.51
N ARG A 105 -7.58 -15.97 32.45
CA ARG A 105 -7.79 -16.69 31.19
C ARG A 105 -8.89 -16.06 30.32
N ARG A 106 -9.97 -15.54 30.92
CA ARG A 106 -11.10 -14.96 30.16
C ARG A 106 -10.69 -13.65 29.49
N ALA A 107 -9.88 -12.84 30.17
CA ALA A 107 -9.31 -11.63 29.57
C ALA A 107 -8.30 -11.96 28.48
N ALA A 108 -7.41 -12.93 28.69
CA ALA A 108 -6.48 -13.39 27.65
C ALA A 108 -7.22 -13.88 26.38
N GLU A 109 -8.27 -14.69 26.55
CA GLU A 109 -9.14 -15.15 25.45
C GLU A 109 -9.93 -14.01 24.80
N ARG A 110 -10.40 -13.03 25.57
CA ARG A 110 -11.11 -11.84 25.06
C ARG A 110 -10.20 -11.01 24.18
N VAL A 111 -8.99 -10.70 24.66
CA VAL A 111 -8.01 -9.89 23.93
C VAL A 111 -7.53 -10.64 22.69
N ALA A 112 -7.03 -11.87 22.83
CA ALA A 112 -6.56 -12.67 21.69
C ALA A 112 -7.68 -12.90 20.65
N GLY A 113 -8.91 -13.21 21.09
CA GLY A 113 -10.06 -13.35 20.21
C GLY A 113 -10.48 -12.04 19.54
N GLY A 114 -10.38 -10.91 20.25
CA GLY A 114 -10.63 -9.58 19.69
C GLY A 114 -9.63 -9.22 18.59
N PHE A 115 -8.34 -9.51 18.80
CA PHE A 115 -7.32 -9.38 17.75
C PHE A 115 -7.58 -10.28 16.56
N LEU A 116 -7.88 -11.57 16.80
CA LEU A 116 -8.21 -12.50 15.73
C LEU A 116 -9.42 -12.03 14.91
N GLY A 117 -10.44 -11.46 15.56
CA GLY A 117 -11.59 -10.90 14.85
C GLY A 117 -11.30 -9.59 14.11
N MET A 118 -10.38 -8.76 14.59
CA MET A 118 -9.87 -7.61 13.83
C MET A 118 -9.13 -8.05 12.57
N VAL A 119 -8.29 -9.08 12.69
CA VAL A 119 -7.57 -9.65 11.54
C VAL A 119 -8.53 -10.30 10.56
N ALA A 120 -9.51 -11.06 11.04
CA ALA A 120 -10.54 -11.66 10.20
C ALA A 120 -11.37 -10.59 9.48
N ALA A 121 -11.72 -9.49 10.15
CA ALA A 121 -12.40 -8.36 9.52
C ALA A 121 -11.51 -7.67 8.46
N GLY A 122 -10.22 -7.47 8.76
CA GLY A 122 -9.25 -6.93 7.81
C GLY A 122 -9.08 -7.85 6.58
N ALA A 123 -8.98 -9.16 6.80
CA ALA A 123 -8.90 -10.17 5.75
C ALA A 123 -10.18 -10.24 4.92
N ALA A 124 -11.37 -10.13 5.54
CA ALA A 124 -12.65 -10.12 4.84
C ALA A 124 -12.80 -8.92 3.87
N VAL A 125 -12.06 -7.84 4.10
CA VAL A 125 -11.97 -6.70 3.19
C VAL A 125 -10.80 -6.88 2.20
N ALA A 126 -9.63 -7.26 2.69
CA ALA A 126 -8.41 -7.35 1.90
C ALA A 126 -8.44 -8.48 0.86
N VAL A 127 -9.07 -9.62 1.16
CA VAL A 127 -9.16 -10.77 0.25
C VAL A 127 -9.96 -10.41 -1.00
N PRO A 128 -11.20 -9.88 -0.91
CA PRO A 128 -11.92 -9.40 -2.09
C PRO A 128 -11.15 -8.31 -2.83
N LEU A 129 -10.59 -7.31 -2.13
CA LEU A 129 -9.83 -6.24 -2.77
C LEU A 129 -8.62 -6.77 -3.53
N ALA A 130 -7.88 -7.72 -2.96
CA ALA A 130 -6.73 -8.34 -3.61
C ALA A 130 -7.18 -9.21 -4.80
N ALA A 131 -8.31 -9.93 -4.70
CA ALA A 131 -8.88 -10.68 -5.82
C ALA A 131 -9.28 -9.77 -6.99
N LEU A 132 -9.89 -8.62 -6.69
CA LEU A 132 -10.26 -7.61 -7.69
C LEU A 132 -9.04 -6.89 -8.27
N ALA A 133 -8.04 -6.59 -7.45
CA ALA A 133 -6.83 -5.90 -7.89
C ALA A 133 -5.88 -6.84 -8.65
N ALA A 134 -5.95 -8.16 -8.42
CA ALA A 134 -5.03 -9.13 -8.98
C ALA A 134 -4.98 -9.10 -10.52
N PRO A 135 -6.08 -9.13 -11.29
CA PRO A 135 -5.98 -9.07 -12.75
C PRO A 135 -5.27 -7.82 -13.25
N ALA A 136 -5.56 -6.65 -12.68
CA ALA A 136 -4.91 -5.40 -13.05
C ALA A 136 -3.42 -5.37 -12.65
N ALA A 137 -3.09 -5.85 -11.46
CA ALA A 137 -1.71 -5.95 -10.98
C ALA A 137 -0.88 -6.95 -11.80
N LEU A 138 -1.49 -8.07 -12.21
CA LEU A 138 -0.87 -9.11 -13.02
C LEU A 138 -0.71 -8.67 -14.49
N HIS A 139 -1.68 -7.91 -15.02
CA HIS A 139 -1.56 -7.29 -16.34
C HIS A 139 -0.44 -6.25 -16.36
N ALA A 140 -0.39 -5.37 -15.36
CA ALA A 140 0.70 -4.39 -15.21
C ALA A 140 2.08 -5.04 -14.99
N ALA A 141 2.11 -6.25 -14.43
CA ALA A 141 3.33 -7.01 -14.21
C ALA A 141 3.82 -7.81 -15.42
N GLU A 142 3.21 -7.61 -16.61
CA GLU A 142 3.53 -8.33 -17.86
C GLU A 142 3.69 -9.83 -17.61
N VAL A 143 2.74 -10.45 -16.91
CA VAL A 143 2.74 -11.90 -16.65
C VAL A 143 2.46 -12.62 -17.98
N GLY A 144 3.51 -12.76 -18.80
CA GLY A 144 3.50 -13.06 -20.23
C GLY A 144 2.52 -14.14 -20.65
N GLY A 145 1.32 -13.73 -21.07
CA GLY A 145 0.27 -14.62 -21.56
C GLY A 145 -0.36 -15.56 -20.54
N GLN A 146 -0.07 -15.42 -19.23
CA GLN A 146 -0.57 -16.32 -18.17
C GLN A 146 -1.55 -15.65 -17.20
N GLY A 147 -2.23 -14.58 -17.63
CA GLY A 147 -3.16 -13.83 -16.79
C GLY A 147 -4.21 -14.70 -16.10
N THR A 148 -4.84 -15.62 -16.83
CA THR A 148 -5.86 -16.55 -16.29
C THR A 148 -5.30 -17.48 -15.23
N THR A 149 -4.12 -18.07 -15.49
CA THR A 149 -3.40 -18.94 -14.54
C THR A 149 -3.04 -18.19 -13.26
N ALA A 150 -2.55 -16.96 -13.40
CA ALA A 150 -2.18 -16.12 -12.28
C ALA A 150 -3.39 -15.74 -11.42
N VAL A 151 -4.53 -15.36 -12.03
CA VAL A 151 -5.77 -15.06 -11.32
C VAL A 151 -6.28 -16.28 -10.55
N LEU A 152 -6.28 -17.46 -11.18
CA LEU A 152 -6.70 -18.70 -10.52
C LEU A 152 -5.81 -19.00 -9.29
N LEU A 153 -4.48 -18.93 -9.45
CA LEU A 153 -3.56 -19.14 -8.33
C LEU A 153 -3.80 -18.12 -7.21
N VAL A 154 -3.97 -16.84 -7.53
CA VAL A 154 -4.32 -15.83 -6.50
C VAL A 154 -5.57 -16.24 -5.74
N LEU A 155 -6.65 -16.61 -6.42
CA LEU A 155 -7.90 -17.02 -5.77
C LEU A 155 -7.71 -18.23 -4.84
N LEU A 156 -6.88 -19.19 -5.24
CA LEU A 156 -6.56 -20.38 -4.43
C LEU A 156 -5.64 -20.09 -3.24
N LEU A 157 -4.82 -19.03 -3.32
CA LEU A 157 -3.82 -18.65 -2.32
C LEU A 157 -4.31 -17.56 -1.35
N LEU A 158 -5.28 -16.73 -1.74
CA LEU A 158 -5.86 -15.69 -0.88
C LEU A 158 -6.42 -16.18 0.47
N PRO A 159 -7.00 -17.40 0.59
CA PRO A 159 -7.42 -17.95 1.89
C PRO A 159 -6.28 -18.06 2.91
N GLN A 160 -5.01 -17.97 2.49
CA GLN A 160 -3.87 -17.94 3.41
C GLN A 160 -3.82 -16.67 4.28
N ILE A 161 -4.39 -15.53 3.85
CA ILE A 161 -4.38 -14.28 4.62
C ILE A 161 -5.01 -14.44 6.02
N PRO A 162 -6.27 -14.92 6.17
CA PRO A 162 -6.83 -15.17 7.49
C PRO A 162 -6.10 -16.29 8.26
N LEU A 163 -5.51 -17.28 7.57
CA LEU A 163 -4.71 -18.33 8.21
C LEU A 163 -3.43 -17.78 8.85
N TYR A 164 -2.71 -16.89 8.17
CA TYR A 164 -1.57 -16.18 8.76
C TYR A 164 -1.99 -15.29 9.94
N GLY A 165 -3.20 -14.73 9.87
CA GLY A 165 -3.85 -14.08 11.01
C GLY A 165 -3.97 -14.95 12.25
N LEU A 166 -4.38 -16.20 12.04
CA LEU A 166 -4.45 -17.21 13.08
C LEU A 166 -3.06 -17.58 13.62
N VAL A 167 -2.11 -17.83 12.72
CA VAL A 167 -0.71 -18.13 13.05
C VAL A 167 -0.12 -17.03 13.96
N ALA A 168 -0.23 -15.76 13.56
CA ALA A 168 0.36 -14.66 14.30
C ALA A 168 -0.28 -14.49 15.70
N THR A 169 -1.60 -14.64 15.79
CA THR A 169 -2.34 -14.50 17.05
C THR A 169 -2.05 -15.67 18.00
N ALA A 170 -2.02 -16.89 17.48
CA ALA A 170 -1.73 -18.09 18.24
C ALA A 170 -0.28 -18.16 18.72
N GLY A 171 0.67 -17.79 17.85
CA GLY A 171 2.07 -17.67 18.21
C GLY A 171 2.29 -16.63 19.32
N ALA A 172 1.60 -15.48 19.25
CA ALA A 172 1.64 -14.48 20.32
C ALA A 172 1.07 -15.01 21.65
N ALA A 173 -0.03 -15.77 21.60
CA ALA A 173 -0.60 -16.38 22.80
C ALA A 173 0.35 -17.40 23.44
N MET A 174 0.99 -18.26 22.64
CA MET A 174 1.99 -19.21 23.14
C MET A 174 3.22 -18.52 23.71
N ASN A 175 3.76 -17.51 23.03
CA ASN A 175 4.91 -16.75 23.49
C ASN A 175 4.60 -16.01 24.81
N ALA A 176 3.38 -15.51 25.00
CA ALA A 176 2.95 -14.90 26.26
C ALA A 176 2.88 -15.90 27.43
N HIS A 177 2.72 -17.20 27.15
CA HIS A 177 2.74 -18.28 28.16
C HIS A 177 4.10 -18.97 28.29
N GLY A 178 5.17 -18.39 27.73
CA GLY A 178 6.51 -19.00 27.76
C GLY A 178 6.69 -20.24 26.88
N ARG A 179 5.75 -20.55 25.98
CA ARG A 179 5.79 -21.77 25.14
C ARG A 179 6.33 -21.48 23.74
N PHE A 180 7.65 -21.38 23.64
CA PHE A 180 8.30 -20.87 22.42
C PHE A 180 8.60 -21.94 21.35
N ALA A 181 8.82 -23.19 21.74
CA ALA A 181 9.32 -24.24 20.84
C ALA A 181 8.39 -24.51 19.66
N LEU A 182 7.11 -24.76 19.92
CA LEU A 182 6.12 -25.00 18.86
C LEU A 182 5.91 -23.76 17.98
N ALA A 183 5.94 -22.56 18.57
CA ALA A 183 5.83 -21.31 17.83
C ALA A 183 6.99 -21.12 16.84
N ALA A 184 8.21 -21.52 17.21
CA ALA A 184 9.41 -21.47 16.37
C ALA A 184 9.48 -22.60 15.33
N ALA A 185 8.95 -23.79 15.64
CA ALA A 185 8.98 -24.96 14.75
C ALA A 185 7.94 -24.90 13.62
N ALA A 186 6.77 -24.32 13.87
CA ALA A 186 5.63 -24.45 12.97
C ALA A 186 5.84 -23.92 11.53
N PRO A 187 6.64 -22.87 11.25
CA PRO A 187 6.91 -22.48 9.87
C PRO A 187 7.67 -23.55 9.07
N ALA A 188 8.40 -24.46 9.73
CA ALA A 188 9.01 -25.60 9.06
C ALA A 188 7.95 -26.58 8.51
N LEU A 189 6.80 -26.72 9.18
CA LEU A 189 5.68 -27.54 8.68
C LEU A 189 5.11 -26.99 7.37
N GLU A 190 4.97 -25.67 7.27
CA GLU A 190 4.54 -24.99 6.03
C GLU A 190 5.54 -25.24 4.89
N ASN A 191 6.84 -25.12 5.18
CA ASN A 191 7.89 -25.37 4.20
C ASN A 191 7.89 -26.82 3.72
N VAL A 192 7.85 -27.80 4.65
CA VAL A 192 7.84 -29.23 4.33
C VAL A 192 6.56 -29.61 3.56
N GLY A 193 5.40 -29.10 3.96
CA GLY A 193 4.15 -29.31 3.23
C GLY A 193 4.23 -28.78 1.80
N THR A 194 4.78 -27.58 1.61
CA THR A 194 4.97 -26.99 0.27
C THR A 194 5.95 -27.82 -0.57
N ILE A 195 7.05 -28.31 0.04
CA ILE A 195 7.99 -29.21 -0.63
C ILE A 195 7.29 -30.50 -1.08
N ALA A 196 6.46 -31.10 -0.23
CA ALA A 196 5.71 -32.31 -0.56
C ALA A 196 4.73 -32.08 -1.73
N VAL A 197 4.06 -30.92 -1.76
CA VAL A 197 3.19 -30.52 -2.87
C VAL A 197 3.97 -30.39 -4.18
N LEU A 198 5.14 -29.74 -4.14
CA LEU A 198 5.99 -29.58 -5.32
C LEU A 198 6.56 -30.92 -5.79
N ALA A 199 6.93 -31.80 -4.87
CA ALA A 199 7.36 -33.16 -5.19
C ALA A 199 6.22 -33.96 -5.85
N ALA A 200 4.99 -33.84 -5.34
CA ALA A 200 3.81 -34.46 -5.95
C ALA A 200 3.55 -33.90 -7.36
N VAL A 201 3.71 -32.58 -7.57
CA VAL A 201 3.61 -31.97 -8.91
C VAL A 201 4.67 -32.53 -9.86
N ALA A 202 5.92 -32.65 -9.40
CA ALA A 202 7.01 -33.18 -10.20
C ALA A 202 6.77 -34.65 -10.63
N LEU A 203 6.16 -35.46 -9.74
CA LEU A 203 5.86 -36.87 -10.00
C LEU A 203 4.62 -37.06 -10.88
N LEU A 204 3.55 -36.31 -10.62
CA LEU A 204 2.25 -36.48 -11.28
C LEU A 204 2.15 -35.73 -12.62
N TYR A 205 2.94 -34.67 -12.81
CA TYR A 205 2.94 -33.84 -14.00
C TYR A 205 4.36 -33.66 -14.56
N PRO A 206 5.01 -34.76 -15.01
CA PRO A 206 6.34 -34.67 -15.59
C PRO A 206 6.32 -33.76 -16.84
N GLY A 207 7.32 -32.88 -16.96
CA GLY A 207 7.40 -31.94 -18.08
C GLY A 207 6.47 -30.72 -17.99
N ILE A 208 5.91 -30.41 -16.81
CA ILE A 208 5.08 -29.21 -16.59
C ILE A 208 5.71 -27.89 -17.08
N THR A 209 7.05 -27.84 -17.14
CA THR A 209 7.82 -26.69 -17.63
C THR A 209 7.82 -26.52 -19.15
N ALA A 210 7.48 -27.56 -19.91
CA ALA A 210 7.43 -27.54 -21.37
C ALA A 210 6.06 -27.12 -21.93
N LEU A 211 5.03 -27.07 -21.07
CA LEU A 211 3.68 -26.73 -21.48
C LEU A 211 3.48 -25.21 -21.51
N PRO A 212 2.86 -24.65 -22.58
CA PRO A 212 2.53 -23.22 -22.65
C PRO A 212 1.57 -22.80 -21.51
N GLN A 213 0.63 -23.68 -21.17
CA GLN A 213 -0.27 -23.54 -20.03
C GLN A 213 -0.25 -24.80 -19.18
N PRO A 214 -0.09 -24.68 -17.86
CA PRO A 214 -0.10 -25.83 -16.96
C PRO A 214 -1.50 -26.46 -16.89
N PRO A 215 -1.61 -27.79 -16.70
CA PRO A 215 -2.88 -28.46 -16.54
C PRO A 215 -3.64 -27.93 -15.31
N GLY A 216 -4.98 -27.85 -15.41
CA GLY A 216 -5.82 -27.38 -14.30
C GLY A 216 -5.61 -28.17 -13.00
N GLY A 217 -5.41 -29.49 -13.11
CA GLY A 217 -5.09 -30.34 -11.95
C GLY A 217 -3.78 -29.97 -11.25
N ALA A 218 -2.76 -29.55 -12.00
CA ALA A 218 -1.49 -29.09 -11.42
C ALA A 218 -1.66 -27.73 -10.73
N LEU A 219 -2.46 -26.83 -11.29
CA LEU A 219 -2.80 -25.54 -10.67
C LEU A 219 -3.60 -25.71 -9.38
N LEU A 220 -4.58 -26.63 -9.36
CA LEU A 220 -5.32 -26.97 -8.15
C LEU A 220 -4.40 -27.56 -7.09
N LEU A 221 -3.52 -28.49 -7.45
CA LEU A 221 -2.56 -29.08 -6.51
C LEU A 221 -1.59 -28.03 -5.95
N LEU A 222 -1.04 -27.16 -6.80
CA LEU A 222 -0.16 -26.06 -6.37
C LEU A 222 -0.90 -25.07 -5.47
N GLY A 223 -2.09 -24.60 -5.86
CA GLY A 223 -2.85 -23.59 -5.11
C GLY A 223 -3.45 -24.14 -3.82
N LEU A 224 -4.24 -25.22 -3.89
CA LEU A 224 -4.87 -25.82 -2.70
C LEU A 224 -3.86 -26.53 -1.81
N GLY A 225 -2.84 -27.18 -2.38
CA GLY A 225 -1.82 -27.89 -1.61
C GLY A 225 -0.94 -26.94 -0.79
N THR A 226 -0.51 -25.81 -1.38
CA THR A 226 0.24 -24.79 -0.63
C THR A 226 -0.62 -24.13 0.43
N THR A 227 -1.87 -23.77 0.11
CA THR A 227 -2.83 -23.27 1.10
C THR A 227 -3.10 -24.29 2.21
N GLY A 228 -3.15 -25.58 1.87
CA GLY A 228 -3.23 -26.68 2.84
C GLY A 228 -2.00 -26.76 3.75
N SER A 229 -0.82 -26.47 3.22
CA SER A 229 0.43 -26.41 4.02
C SER A 229 0.41 -25.24 5.01
N VAL A 230 -0.12 -24.08 4.60
CA VAL A 230 -0.36 -22.95 5.50
C VAL A 230 -1.45 -23.28 6.52
N ALA A 231 -2.50 -24.01 6.12
CA ALA A 231 -3.56 -24.47 7.03
C ALA A 231 -3.01 -25.44 8.08
N LEU A 232 -2.08 -26.33 7.73
CA LEU A 232 -1.39 -27.21 8.66
C LEU A 232 -0.56 -26.42 9.68
N HIS A 233 0.18 -25.41 9.23
CA HIS A 233 0.88 -24.48 10.11
C HIS A 233 -0.09 -23.77 11.07
N ALA A 234 -1.18 -23.21 10.54
CA ALA A 234 -2.20 -22.53 11.34
C ALA A 234 -2.86 -23.48 12.35
N ALA A 235 -3.13 -24.73 11.98
CA ALA A 235 -3.70 -25.76 12.85
C ALA A 235 -2.74 -26.13 13.99
N ALA A 236 -1.44 -26.30 13.71
CA ALA A 236 -0.43 -26.58 14.72
C ALA A 236 -0.32 -25.44 15.74
N GLN A 237 -0.31 -24.19 15.27
CA GLN A 237 -0.29 -22.99 16.11
C GLN A 237 -1.57 -22.87 16.96
N TRP A 238 -2.73 -23.09 16.35
CA TRP A 238 -4.03 -23.10 17.02
C TRP A 238 -4.09 -24.14 18.14
N TYR A 239 -3.66 -25.37 17.85
CA TYR A 239 -3.57 -26.44 18.84
C TYR A 239 -2.62 -26.06 19.98
N GLY A 240 -1.47 -25.47 19.66
CA GLY A 240 -0.52 -24.96 20.64
C GLY A 240 -1.10 -23.90 21.57
N ALA A 241 -1.85 -22.93 21.02
CA ALA A 241 -2.54 -21.90 21.80
C ALA A 241 -3.61 -22.50 22.73
N GLN A 242 -4.38 -23.49 22.26
CA GLN A 242 -5.34 -24.19 23.11
C GLN A 242 -4.65 -24.94 24.25
N ARG A 243 -3.53 -25.61 23.97
CA ARG A 243 -2.70 -26.29 24.98
C ARG A 243 -2.05 -25.31 25.96
N ALA A 244 -1.80 -24.08 25.54
CA ALA A 244 -1.34 -22.99 26.41
C ALA A 244 -2.48 -22.40 27.27
N GLY A 245 -3.74 -22.82 27.05
CA GLY A 245 -4.88 -22.36 27.83
C GLY A 245 -5.69 -21.23 27.17
N VAL A 246 -5.36 -20.80 25.95
CA VAL A 246 -6.08 -19.73 25.25
C VAL A 246 -6.98 -20.30 24.16
N ARG A 247 -8.29 -20.30 24.39
CA ARG A 247 -9.27 -20.62 23.33
C ARG A 247 -9.45 -19.41 22.43
N LEU A 248 -8.76 -19.43 21.30
CA LEU A 248 -8.90 -18.43 20.26
C LEU A 248 -10.31 -18.55 19.64
N ARG A 249 -11.07 -17.47 19.64
CA ARG A 249 -12.35 -17.37 18.91
C ARG A 249 -12.45 -15.96 18.35
N PRO A 250 -12.72 -15.75 17.05
CA PRO A 250 -12.88 -14.41 16.51
C PRO A 250 -13.97 -13.65 17.28
N ARG A 251 -13.63 -12.50 17.88
CA ARG A 251 -14.55 -11.61 18.61
C ARG A 251 -14.55 -10.24 17.96
N ARG A 252 -15.56 -9.41 18.26
CA ARG A 252 -15.70 -8.05 17.72
C ARG A 252 -14.67 -7.08 18.34
N GLY A 253 -13.39 -7.27 18.06
CA GLY A 253 -12.28 -6.48 18.63
C GLY A 253 -12.33 -4.99 18.31
N TRP A 254 -13.03 -4.58 17.25
CA TRP A 254 -13.30 -3.16 16.96
C TRP A 254 -14.21 -2.48 17.98
N ARG A 255 -14.85 -3.25 18.89
CA ARG A 255 -15.57 -2.72 20.05
C ARG A 255 -14.77 -2.79 21.35
N ASP A 256 -13.67 -3.54 21.37
CA ASP A 256 -12.83 -3.71 22.56
C ASP A 256 -11.87 -2.52 22.73
N PRO A 257 -11.98 -1.74 23.82
CA PRO A 257 -11.12 -0.58 24.05
C PRO A 257 -9.63 -0.92 24.16
N GLU A 258 -9.29 -2.07 24.72
CA GLU A 258 -7.91 -2.52 24.93
C GLU A 258 -7.26 -2.86 23.59
N VAL A 259 -7.94 -3.68 22.78
CA VAL A 259 -7.51 -4.02 21.40
C VAL A 259 -7.34 -2.76 20.55
N ARG A 260 -8.29 -1.82 20.63
CA ARG A 260 -8.22 -0.55 19.88
C ARG A 260 -7.05 0.32 20.32
N ARG A 261 -6.77 0.43 21.62
CA ARG A 261 -5.62 1.22 22.12
C ARG A 261 -4.29 0.63 21.63
N VAL A 262 -4.16 -0.69 21.69
CA VAL A 262 -2.96 -1.38 21.23
C VAL A 262 -2.76 -1.17 19.72
N LEU A 263 -3.81 -1.36 18.92
CA LEU A 263 -3.74 -1.17 17.47
C LEU A 263 -3.49 0.30 17.06
N ALA A 264 -4.07 1.26 17.79
CA ALA A 264 -3.84 2.68 17.55
C ALA A 264 -2.38 3.09 17.79
N ARG A 265 -1.70 2.51 18.78
CA ARG A 265 -0.27 2.75 19.06
C ARG A 265 0.65 2.19 17.98
N ALA A 266 0.21 1.15 17.28
CA ALA A 266 0.96 0.50 16.20
C ALA A 266 0.80 1.16 14.84
N LEU A 267 -0.24 1.96 14.65
CA LEU A 267 -0.57 2.57 13.36
C LEU A 267 0.62 3.28 12.66
N PRO A 268 1.55 3.97 13.36
CA PRO A 268 2.71 4.55 12.71
C PRO A 268 3.72 3.54 12.16
N SER A 269 3.90 2.38 12.80
CA SER A 269 4.81 1.33 12.31
C SER A 269 4.20 0.53 11.14
N LEU A 270 2.86 0.49 11.05
CA LEU A 270 2.16 -0.07 9.87
C LEU A 270 2.56 0.64 8.58
N GLY A 271 2.75 1.95 8.63
CA GLY A 271 3.22 2.73 7.50
C GLY A 271 4.58 2.25 6.97
N GLN A 272 5.51 1.92 7.87
CA GLN A 272 6.82 1.42 7.50
C GLN A 272 6.71 0.02 6.86
N ALA A 273 5.94 -0.89 7.47
CA ALA A 273 5.75 -2.24 6.95
C ALA A 273 5.07 -2.24 5.57
N ALA A 274 4.06 -1.38 5.38
CA ALA A 274 3.39 -1.22 4.09
C ALA A 274 4.33 -0.68 3.00
N LEU A 275 5.19 0.29 3.33
CA LEU A 275 6.20 0.79 2.39
C LEU A 275 7.24 -0.27 2.02
N ALA A 276 7.69 -1.08 2.98
CA ALA A 276 8.60 -2.20 2.70
C ALA A 276 7.94 -3.27 1.81
N ALA A 277 6.66 -3.58 2.07
CA ALA A 277 5.90 -4.52 1.25
C ALA A 277 5.66 -3.98 -0.17
N ALA A 278 5.37 -2.68 -0.31
CA ALA A 278 5.27 -2.03 -1.61
C ALA A 278 6.61 -2.03 -2.35
N GLN A 279 7.72 -1.77 -1.67
CA GLN A 279 9.08 -1.86 -2.23
C GLN A 279 9.32 -3.26 -2.81
N LEU A 280 9.08 -4.30 -2.02
CA LEU A 280 9.28 -5.68 -2.44
C LEU A 280 8.33 -6.06 -3.59
N LEU A 281 7.06 -5.66 -3.53
CA LEU A 281 6.09 -5.90 -4.60
C LEU A 281 6.59 -5.34 -5.94
N VAL A 282 7.08 -4.10 -5.97
CA VAL A 282 7.64 -3.50 -7.19
C VAL A 282 8.85 -4.27 -7.70
N LEU A 283 9.76 -4.69 -6.82
CA LEU A 283 10.92 -5.50 -7.21
C LEU A 283 10.50 -6.85 -7.80
N LEU A 284 9.49 -7.51 -7.22
CA LEU A 284 8.97 -8.78 -7.76
C LEU A 284 8.28 -8.58 -9.12
N VAL A 285 7.55 -7.47 -9.31
CA VAL A 285 6.95 -7.11 -10.60
C VAL A 285 8.03 -6.92 -11.67
N LEU A 286 9.11 -6.19 -11.36
CA LEU A 286 10.21 -6.01 -12.30
C LEU A 286 11.00 -7.30 -12.54
N ALA A 287 11.17 -8.14 -11.51
CA ALA A 287 11.82 -9.45 -11.65
C ALA A 287 11.01 -10.41 -12.53
N ASN A 288 9.69 -10.25 -12.59
CA ASN A 288 8.80 -11.07 -13.42
C ASN A 288 9.04 -10.93 -14.92
N ARG A 289 9.66 -9.82 -15.35
CA ARG A 289 10.06 -9.58 -16.76
C ARG A 289 11.11 -10.57 -17.28
N VAL A 290 11.80 -11.27 -16.38
CA VAL A 290 12.82 -12.27 -16.73
C VAL A 290 12.31 -13.62 -16.28
N ALA A 291 12.21 -14.60 -17.19
CA ALA A 291 11.81 -15.97 -16.85
C ALA A 291 12.68 -16.52 -15.70
N GLY A 292 12.06 -17.09 -14.66
CA GLY A 292 12.74 -17.50 -13.43
C GLY A 292 13.27 -16.38 -12.52
N GLY A 293 13.16 -15.11 -12.91
CA GLY A 293 13.66 -13.95 -12.17
C GLY A 293 13.05 -13.79 -10.77
N VAL A 294 11.74 -13.99 -10.60
CA VAL A 294 11.07 -13.89 -9.28
C VAL A 294 11.61 -14.95 -8.33
N VAL A 295 11.77 -16.19 -8.82
CA VAL A 295 12.30 -17.31 -8.04
C VAL A 295 13.75 -17.05 -7.66
N ALA A 296 14.59 -16.65 -8.61
CA ALA A 296 16.00 -16.33 -8.37
C ALA A 296 16.19 -15.19 -7.36
N PHE A 297 15.41 -14.11 -7.50
CA PHE A 297 15.45 -12.97 -6.59
C PHE A 297 15.07 -13.37 -5.17
N GLN A 298 14.02 -14.18 -4.99
CA GLN A 298 13.62 -14.65 -3.67
C GLN A 298 14.61 -15.63 -3.03
N LEU A 299 15.25 -16.49 -3.83
CA LEU A 299 16.35 -17.33 -3.35
C LEU A 299 17.49 -16.48 -2.80
N ALA A 300 17.88 -15.42 -3.51
CA ALA A 300 18.89 -14.48 -3.04
C ALA A 300 18.45 -13.71 -1.78
N MET A 301 17.17 -13.32 -1.68
CA MET A 301 16.62 -12.65 -0.49
C MET A 301 16.67 -13.51 0.79
N ASN A 302 16.63 -14.84 0.68
CA ASN A 302 16.82 -15.72 1.85
C ASN A 302 18.22 -15.55 2.45
N PHE A 303 19.24 -15.44 1.61
CA PHE A 303 20.62 -15.18 2.04
C PHE A 303 20.78 -13.75 2.55
N TYR A 304 20.10 -12.78 1.95
CA TYR A 304 20.07 -11.41 2.43
C TYR A 304 19.60 -11.33 3.90
N PHE A 305 18.47 -11.97 4.23
CA PHE A 305 17.92 -11.93 5.59
C PHE A 305 18.60 -12.85 6.60
N LEU A 306 19.37 -13.85 6.16
CA LEU A 306 20.04 -14.79 7.04
C LEU A 306 21.00 -14.12 8.06
N PRO A 307 22.01 -13.33 7.65
CA PRO A 307 22.92 -12.67 8.58
C PRO A 307 22.22 -11.57 9.41
N ILE A 308 21.22 -10.90 8.84
CA ILE A 308 20.43 -9.89 9.55
C ILE A 308 19.71 -10.55 10.73
N ALA A 309 19.10 -11.71 10.50
CA ALA A 309 18.42 -12.45 11.55
C ALA A 309 19.34 -13.06 12.60
N LEU A 310 20.57 -13.43 12.23
CA LEU A 310 21.55 -14.00 13.16
C LEU A 310 22.30 -12.93 13.97
N ALA A 311 22.44 -11.72 13.43
CA ALA A 311 23.22 -10.65 14.04
C ALA A 311 22.36 -9.44 14.46
N ALA A 312 21.75 -8.76 13.50
CA ALA A 312 21.06 -7.50 13.75
C ALA A 312 19.79 -7.67 14.59
N THR A 313 18.98 -8.70 14.34
CA THR A 313 17.71 -8.91 15.04
C THR A 313 17.90 -9.19 16.55
N PRO A 314 18.75 -10.16 16.98
CA PRO A 314 18.97 -10.41 18.40
C PRO A 314 19.56 -9.18 19.10
N VAL A 315 20.45 -8.46 18.43
CA VAL A 315 21.07 -7.24 18.94
C VAL A 315 20.04 -6.13 19.12
N ALA A 316 19.19 -5.89 18.12
CA ALA A 316 18.13 -4.90 18.21
C ALA A 316 17.15 -5.20 19.35
N LEU A 317 16.73 -6.46 19.50
CA LEU A 317 15.79 -6.91 20.54
C LEU A 317 16.40 -6.82 21.95
N THR A 318 17.67 -7.18 22.11
CA THR A 318 18.37 -7.11 23.42
C THR A 318 18.73 -5.68 23.81
N LEU A 319 19.05 -4.82 22.85
CA LEU A 319 19.35 -3.41 23.09
C LEU A 319 18.10 -2.59 23.40
N ALA A 320 16.98 -2.88 22.75
CA ALA A 320 15.75 -2.10 22.87
C ALA A 320 15.33 -1.81 24.34
N PRO A 321 15.20 -2.81 25.25
CA PRO A 321 14.83 -2.54 26.64
C PRO A 321 15.93 -1.79 27.41
N ARG A 322 17.21 -2.03 27.10
CA ARG A 322 18.33 -1.30 27.74
C ARG A 322 18.31 0.17 27.35
N LEU A 323 18.16 0.45 26.06
CA LEU A 323 18.07 1.80 25.51
C LEU A 323 16.83 2.53 26.03
N ALA A 324 15.69 1.84 26.19
CA ALA A 324 14.46 2.43 26.71
C ALA A 324 14.62 2.91 28.17
N ARG A 325 15.37 2.17 29.00
CA ARG A 325 15.69 2.57 30.38
C ARG A 325 16.62 3.79 30.46
N MET A 326 17.40 4.06 29.42
CA MET A 326 18.32 5.21 29.34
C MET A 326 17.64 6.50 28.85
N ARG A 327 16.31 6.57 28.83
CA ARG A 327 15.55 7.73 28.34
C ARG A 327 15.53 8.92 29.31
N GLY A 328 15.92 8.71 30.57
CA GLY A 328 15.94 9.76 31.60
C GLY A 328 16.87 10.94 31.27
N PRO A 329 16.61 12.13 31.86
CA PRO A 329 17.49 13.30 31.71
C PRO A 329 18.94 12.95 32.07
N GLY A 330 19.91 13.40 31.27
CA GLY A 330 21.35 13.17 31.51
C GLY A 330 21.94 11.89 30.90
N ASN A 331 21.12 10.91 30.52
CA ASN A 331 21.59 9.60 30.02
C ASN A 331 21.90 9.56 28.51
N GLY A 332 21.83 10.70 27.81
CA GLY A 332 21.95 10.76 26.34
C GLY A 332 23.30 10.27 25.78
N ALA A 333 24.40 10.53 26.48
CA ALA A 333 25.73 10.08 26.06
C ALA A 333 25.87 8.56 26.24
N MET A 334 25.42 8.04 27.38
CA MET A 334 25.37 6.60 27.65
C MET A 334 24.46 5.86 26.66
N PHE A 335 23.32 6.45 26.28
CA PHE A 335 22.44 5.92 25.24
C PHE A 335 23.19 5.81 23.90
N ARG A 336 23.87 6.89 23.49
CA ARG A 336 24.63 6.96 22.25
C ARG A 336 25.71 5.87 22.20
N ASP A 337 26.50 5.75 23.26
CA ASP A 337 27.62 4.82 23.30
C ASP A 337 27.13 3.36 23.34
N THR A 338 26.05 3.09 24.07
CA THR A 338 25.41 1.77 24.10
C THR A 338 24.85 1.39 22.74
N PHE A 339 24.20 2.33 22.05
CA PHE A 339 23.73 2.15 20.68
C PHE A 339 24.89 1.87 19.71
N LEU A 340 25.97 2.65 19.78
CA LEU A 340 27.13 2.50 18.88
C LEU A 340 27.84 1.16 19.06
N ARG A 341 28.04 0.70 20.30
CA ARG A 341 28.58 -0.65 20.58
C ARG A 341 27.69 -1.74 20.02
N GLY A 342 26.37 -1.60 20.20
CA GLY A 342 25.38 -2.48 19.64
C GLY A 342 25.42 -2.55 18.11
N LEU A 343 25.45 -1.39 17.47
CA LEU A 343 25.55 -1.26 16.02
C LEU A 343 26.85 -1.86 15.47
N ALA A 344 28.00 -1.58 16.11
CA ALA A 344 29.28 -2.16 15.74
C ALA A 344 29.26 -3.69 15.83
N PHE A 345 28.63 -4.25 16.86
CA PHE A 345 28.50 -5.70 17.01
C PHE A 345 27.59 -6.33 15.95
N ALA A 346 26.46 -5.71 15.61
CA ALA A 346 25.62 -6.19 14.51
C ALA A 346 26.39 -6.18 13.16
N LEU A 347 27.12 -5.10 12.89
CA LEU A 347 27.93 -4.95 11.68
C LEU A 347 29.15 -5.88 11.64
N PHE A 348 29.71 -6.24 12.81
CA PHE A 348 30.83 -7.17 12.92
C PHE A 348 30.52 -8.56 12.32
N VAL A 349 29.25 -8.95 12.25
CA VAL A 349 28.79 -10.19 11.62
C VAL A 349 28.16 -9.93 10.24
N ALA A 350 27.36 -8.86 10.10
CA ALA A 350 26.65 -8.57 8.86
C ALA A 350 27.60 -8.17 7.70
N VAL A 351 28.63 -7.37 7.97
CA VAL A 351 29.59 -6.91 6.94
C VAL A 351 30.41 -8.05 6.35
N PRO A 352 31.04 -8.94 7.14
CA PRO A 352 31.74 -10.06 6.53
C PRO A 352 30.78 -11.02 5.80
N ALA A 353 29.57 -11.25 6.31
CA ALA A 353 28.59 -12.05 5.55
C ALA A 353 28.28 -11.42 4.17
N ALA A 354 28.09 -10.10 4.10
CA ALA A 354 27.92 -9.36 2.85
C ALA A 354 29.09 -9.56 1.89
N VAL A 355 30.32 -9.32 2.34
CA VAL A 355 31.51 -9.45 1.49
C VAL A 355 31.74 -10.91 1.06
N GLY A 356 31.49 -11.86 1.95
CA GLY A 356 31.51 -13.29 1.63
C GLY A 356 30.51 -13.62 0.52
N TYR A 357 29.26 -13.19 0.64
CA TYR A 357 28.25 -13.43 -0.41
C TYR A 357 28.61 -12.81 -1.76
N VAL A 358 29.29 -11.66 -1.79
CA VAL A 358 29.84 -11.13 -3.05
C VAL A 358 30.89 -12.08 -3.62
N ALA A 359 31.89 -12.47 -2.81
CA ALA A 359 32.99 -13.34 -3.22
C ALA A 359 32.54 -14.71 -3.72
N ILE A 360 31.56 -15.32 -3.03
CA ILE A 360 31.09 -16.69 -3.29
C ILE A 360 29.67 -16.76 -3.87
N SER A 361 29.17 -15.68 -4.46
CA SER A 361 27.84 -15.63 -5.11
C SER A 361 27.67 -16.72 -6.18
N GLY A 362 28.68 -16.92 -7.03
CA GLY A 362 28.72 -18.00 -8.03
C GLY A 362 28.63 -19.40 -7.41
N PRO A 363 29.50 -19.76 -6.43
CA PRO A 363 29.36 -20.98 -5.65
C PRO A 363 27.98 -21.21 -5.04
N ILE A 364 27.41 -20.20 -4.37
CA ILE A 364 26.07 -20.29 -3.77
C ILE A 364 25.03 -20.55 -4.85
N ALA A 365 25.09 -19.83 -5.97
CA ALA A 365 24.16 -20.02 -7.07
C ALA A 365 24.22 -21.44 -7.64
N ARG A 366 25.42 -21.99 -7.90
CA ARG A 366 25.58 -23.37 -8.39
C ARG A 366 25.12 -24.41 -7.36
N ALA A 367 25.32 -24.14 -6.07
CA ALA A 367 24.86 -25.01 -5.00
C ALA A 367 23.34 -25.02 -4.84
N MET A 368 22.62 -24.06 -5.42
CA MET A 368 21.16 -23.94 -5.35
C MET A 368 20.47 -24.25 -6.68
N ALA A 369 21.19 -24.11 -7.78
CA ALA A 369 20.74 -24.40 -9.12
C ALA A 369 20.71 -25.92 -9.36
N TYR A 370 19.54 -26.52 -9.21
CA TYR A 370 19.26 -27.92 -9.53
C TYR A 370 18.04 -28.04 -10.44
N GLY A 371 17.84 -29.22 -11.05
CA GLY A 371 16.69 -29.50 -11.91
C GLY A 371 16.53 -28.47 -13.03
N GLY A 372 15.32 -27.92 -13.18
CA GLY A 372 15.01 -26.90 -14.19
C GLY A 372 15.76 -25.56 -14.06
N PHE A 373 16.53 -25.34 -12.99
CA PHE A 373 17.41 -24.19 -12.79
C PHE A 373 18.90 -24.51 -12.93
N GLY A 374 19.27 -25.77 -13.15
CA GLY A 374 20.67 -26.23 -13.22
C GLY A 374 21.47 -25.74 -14.42
N ASN A 375 20.91 -24.89 -15.27
CA ASN A 375 21.60 -24.30 -16.42
C ASN A 375 22.32 -22.99 -16.05
N ASP A 376 23.16 -22.50 -16.96
CA ASP A 376 23.95 -21.28 -16.75
C ASP A 376 23.06 -20.05 -16.57
N THR A 377 21.90 -20.01 -17.23
CA THR A 377 20.93 -18.91 -17.07
C THR A 377 20.41 -18.84 -15.65
N GLY A 378 19.88 -19.94 -15.10
CA GLY A 378 19.34 -20.00 -13.74
C GLY A 378 20.39 -19.69 -12.69
N THR A 379 21.59 -20.25 -12.85
CA THR A 379 22.76 -19.94 -12.01
C THR A 379 23.12 -18.44 -12.09
N GLY A 380 23.17 -17.88 -13.29
CA GLY A 380 23.50 -16.47 -13.52
C GLY A 380 22.49 -15.51 -12.89
N LEU A 381 21.19 -15.83 -12.95
CA LEU A 381 20.12 -15.03 -12.32
C LEU A 381 20.30 -14.98 -10.80
N ILE A 382 20.54 -16.12 -10.14
CA ILE A 382 20.73 -16.20 -8.69
C ILE A 382 22.01 -15.46 -8.29
N ALA A 383 23.12 -15.69 -9.00
CA ALA A 383 24.41 -15.06 -8.71
C ALA A 383 24.34 -13.53 -8.83
N ALA A 384 23.70 -13.02 -9.91
CA ALA A 384 23.57 -11.60 -10.14
C ALA A 384 22.71 -10.89 -9.09
N ALA A 385 21.57 -11.49 -8.71
CA ALA A 385 20.73 -10.99 -7.63
C ALA A 385 21.51 -10.97 -6.30
N LEU A 386 22.16 -12.09 -5.95
CA LEU A 386 22.85 -12.25 -4.67
C LEU A 386 24.05 -11.31 -4.53
N ALA A 387 24.89 -11.19 -5.56
CA ALA A 387 26.10 -10.36 -5.51
C ALA A 387 25.76 -8.88 -5.23
N THR A 388 24.69 -8.38 -5.83
CA THR A 388 24.28 -6.97 -5.67
C THR A 388 23.42 -6.74 -4.42
N LEU A 389 22.58 -7.72 -4.02
CA LEU A 389 21.83 -7.70 -2.75
C LEU A 389 22.73 -7.75 -1.53
N ALA A 390 23.84 -8.49 -1.61
CA ALA A 390 24.76 -8.68 -0.49
C ALA A 390 25.25 -7.35 0.10
N VAL A 391 25.48 -6.33 -0.73
CA VAL A 391 25.91 -4.99 -0.30
C VAL A 391 24.91 -4.36 0.68
N GLY A 392 23.61 -4.61 0.49
CA GLY A 392 22.54 -4.07 1.33
C GLY A 392 22.43 -4.71 2.71
N VAL A 393 23.03 -5.88 2.94
CA VAL A 393 22.96 -6.61 4.22
C VAL A 393 23.44 -5.75 5.39
N ALA A 394 24.55 -5.04 5.21
CA ALA A 394 25.09 -4.14 6.23
C ALA A 394 24.18 -2.92 6.45
N GLY A 395 23.60 -2.37 5.37
CA GLY A 395 22.65 -1.27 5.42
C GLY A 395 21.39 -1.65 6.21
N GLU A 396 20.80 -2.80 5.92
CA GLU A 396 19.60 -3.30 6.59
C GLU A 396 19.86 -3.67 8.05
N ALA A 397 21.02 -4.26 8.35
CA ALA A 397 21.44 -4.51 9.73
C ALA A 397 21.50 -3.21 10.54
N ALA A 398 22.11 -2.17 9.99
CA ALA A 398 22.18 -0.85 10.61
C ALA A 398 20.79 -0.19 10.72
N PHE A 399 19.98 -0.28 9.66
CA PHE A 399 18.62 0.24 9.63
C PHE A 399 17.75 -0.38 10.73
N LEU A 400 17.81 -1.70 10.90
CA LEU A 400 17.05 -2.43 11.92
C LEU A 400 17.45 -2.01 13.33
N VAL A 401 18.74 -2.02 13.66
CA VAL A 401 19.24 -1.64 15.00
C VAL A 401 18.90 -0.18 15.30
N ALA A 402 19.07 0.73 14.33
CA ALA A 402 18.71 2.13 14.49
C ALA A 402 17.20 2.36 14.63
N THR A 403 16.38 1.54 13.96
CA THR A 403 14.92 1.57 14.08
C THR A 403 14.49 1.24 15.51
N TYR A 404 15.02 0.16 16.09
CA TYR A 404 14.72 -0.21 17.48
C TYR A 404 15.24 0.82 18.49
N ALA A 405 16.39 1.44 18.24
CA ALA A 405 16.88 2.54 19.06
C ALA A 405 15.96 3.78 18.98
N CYS A 406 15.40 4.09 17.81
CA CYS A 406 14.39 5.14 17.67
C CYS A 406 13.10 4.77 18.42
N TYR A 407 12.64 3.51 18.34
CA TYR A 407 11.48 3.02 19.08
C TYR A 407 11.68 3.08 20.60
N ALA A 408 12.88 2.78 21.09
CA ALA A 408 13.22 2.93 22.51
C ALA A 408 13.10 4.39 23.01
N ARG A 409 13.19 5.37 22.10
CA ARG A 409 12.95 6.81 22.37
C ARG A 409 11.53 7.27 22.05
N GLU A 410 10.64 6.36 21.68
CA GLU A 410 9.30 6.62 21.12
C GLU A 410 9.32 7.47 19.83
N ASP A 411 10.46 7.55 19.14
CA ASP A 411 10.54 8.16 17.81
C ASP A 411 10.20 7.13 16.74
N THR A 412 8.90 6.91 16.58
CA THR A 412 8.37 5.98 15.58
C THR A 412 8.57 6.46 14.14
N ARG A 413 9.10 7.66 14.00
CA ARG A 413 8.85 8.45 12.83
C ARG A 413 10.10 8.76 12.01
N THR A 414 11.27 8.76 12.62
CA THR A 414 12.55 8.80 11.90
C THR A 414 12.74 7.52 11.05
N PRO A 415 12.41 6.32 11.55
CA PRO A 415 12.41 5.09 10.75
C PRO A 415 11.47 5.16 9.54
N LEU A 416 10.25 5.69 9.70
CA LEU A 416 9.31 5.85 8.60
C LEU A 416 9.84 6.76 7.48
N ARG A 417 10.45 7.90 7.82
CA ARG A 417 11.09 8.78 6.82
C ARG A 417 12.26 8.10 6.12
N ALA A 418 13.04 7.31 6.87
CA ALA A 418 14.12 6.54 6.30
C ALA A 418 13.59 5.47 5.33
N MET A 419 12.46 4.82 5.63
CA MET A 419 11.81 3.87 4.73
C MET A 419 11.24 4.53 3.46
N VAL A 420 10.68 5.73 3.55
CA VAL A 420 10.27 6.50 2.36
C VAL A 420 11.48 6.82 1.48
N LEU A 421 12.59 7.24 2.09
CA LEU A 421 13.86 7.48 1.38
C LEU A 421 14.40 6.18 0.73
N GLN A 422 14.34 5.07 1.45
CA GLN A 422 14.71 3.74 0.96
C GLN A 422 13.91 3.38 -0.28
N LEU A 423 12.58 3.50 -0.23
CA LEU A 423 11.71 3.24 -1.37
C LEU A 423 12.03 4.18 -2.54
N ALA A 424 12.20 5.48 -2.30
CA ALA A 424 12.49 6.44 -3.36
C ALA A 424 13.81 6.14 -4.08
N VAL A 425 14.88 5.86 -3.34
CA VAL A 425 16.19 5.49 -3.91
C VAL A 425 16.09 4.15 -4.64
N CYS A 426 15.39 3.17 -4.05
CA CYS A 426 15.17 1.88 -4.67
C CYS A 426 14.44 2.02 -6.01
N LEU A 427 13.36 2.81 -6.07
CA LEU A 427 12.62 3.04 -7.31
C LEU A 427 13.45 3.80 -8.35
N ALA A 428 14.26 4.78 -7.91
CA ALA A 428 15.15 5.51 -8.80
C ALA A 428 16.15 4.57 -9.48
N VAL A 429 16.81 3.68 -8.73
CA VAL A 429 17.76 2.70 -9.31
C VAL A 429 17.02 1.61 -10.10
N ALA A 430 15.89 1.11 -9.60
CA ALA A 430 15.08 0.09 -10.27
C ALA A 430 14.47 0.59 -11.60
N SER A 431 14.31 1.91 -11.78
CA SER A 431 13.88 2.50 -13.05
C SER A 431 14.84 2.22 -14.21
N LEU A 432 16.06 1.74 -13.93
CA LEU A 432 17.01 1.29 -14.93
C LEU A 432 16.71 -0.12 -15.47
N ALA A 433 15.92 -0.93 -14.73
CA ALA A 433 15.63 -2.32 -15.08
C ALA A 433 14.96 -2.51 -16.46
N PRO A 434 14.02 -1.66 -16.92
CA PRO A 434 13.42 -1.78 -18.24
C PRO A 434 14.39 -1.62 -19.41
N PHE A 435 15.58 -1.04 -19.18
CA PHE A 435 16.57 -0.80 -20.24
C PHE A 435 17.57 -1.95 -20.41
N THR A 436 17.38 -3.06 -19.71
CA THR A 436 18.26 -4.23 -19.77
C THR A 436 17.44 -5.52 -19.74
N SER A 437 18.10 -6.65 -19.94
CA SER A 437 17.49 -7.98 -19.95
C SER A 437 18.31 -9.01 -19.15
N GLY A 438 17.73 -10.19 -18.92
CA GLY A 438 18.40 -11.31 -18.28
C GLY A 438 18.93 -11.02 -16.86
N ALA A 439 20.11 -11.56 -16.55
CA ALA A 439 20.74 -11.43 -15.22
C ALA A 439 21.05 -9.98 -14.81
N ALA A 440 21.23 -9.07 -15.77
CA ALA A 440 21.46 -7.66 -15.49
C ALA A 440 20.23 -6.99 -14.83
N VAL A 441 19.01 -7.40 -15.16
CA VAL A 441 17.80 -6.94 -14.46
C VAL A 441 17.90 -7.28 -12.97
N LEU A 442 18.25 -8.53 -12.65
CA LEU A 442 18.34 -9.02 -11.27
C LEU A 442 19.46 -8.32 -10.50
N ALA A 443 20.59 -8.02 -11.15
CA ALA A 443 21.66 -7.20 -10.60
C ALA A 443 21.18 -5.78 -10.26
N ILE A 444 20.41 -5.13 -11.16
CA ILE A 444 19.84 -3.79 -10.90
C ILE A 444 18.86 -3.83 -9.73
N LEU A 445 18.00 -4.85 -9.64
CA LEU A 445 17.03 -4.97 -8.55
C LEU A 445 17.73 -5.18 -7.20
N GLY A 446 18.79 -6.00 -7.17
CA GLY A 446 19.59 -6.17 -5.96
C GLY A 446 20.35 -4.89 -5.58
N ALA A 447 20.94 -4.20 -6.56
CA ALA A 447 21.59 -2.92 -6.34
C ALA A 447 20.62 -1.83 -5.88
N ALA A 448 19.38 -1.84 -6.39
CA ALA A 448 18.32 -0.91 -6.01
C ALA A 448 17.93 -1.06 -4.54
N LEU A 449 17.70 -2.30 -4.08
CA LEU A 449 17.42 -2.57 -2.69
C LEU A 449 18.62 -2.17 -1.79
N SER A 450 19.83 -2.57 -2.18
CA SER A 450 21.06 -2.25 -1.45
C SER A 450 21.34 -0.75 -1.34
N ALA A 451 21.18 0.01 -2.43
CA ALA A 451 21.33 1.46 -2.42
C ALA A 451 20.28 2.11 -1.51
N GLY A 452 19.04 1.64 -1.58
CA GLY A 452 17.95 2.10 -0.72
C GLY A 452 18.27 1.91 0.77
N THR A 453 18.71 0.72 1.18
CA THR A 453 18.98 0.39 2.59
C THR A 453 20.25 1.06 3.12
N VAL A 454 21.29 1.21 2.30
CA VAL A 454 22.51 1.93 2.68
C VAL A 454 22.21 3.42 2.89
N VAL A 455 21.49 4.07 1.96
CA VAL A 455 21.15 5.49 2.09
C VAL A 455 20.20 5.73 3.26
N SER A 456 19.19 4.88 3.43
CA SER A 456 18.20 5.02 4.52
C SER A 456 18.82 4.80 5.89
N SER A 457 19.69 3.80 6.04
CA SER A 457 20.40 3.52 7.29
C SER A 457 21.37 4.63 7.67
N ALA A 458 22.13 5.17 6.70
CA ALA A 458 23.02 6.31 6.93
C ALA A 458 22.24 7.55 7.40
N TYR A 459 21.11 7.87 6.75
CA TYR A 459 20.22 8.93 7.19
C TYR A 459 19.65 8.68 8.60
N LEU A 460 19.18 7.46 8.88
CA LEU A 460 18.57 7.08 10.16
C LEU A 460 19.58 7.15 11.32
N VAL A 461 20.75 6.54 11.16
CA VAL A 461 21.85 6.57 12.14
C VAL A 461 22.34 8.00 12.34
N GLY A 462 22.61 8.74 11.26
CA GLY A 462 23.07 10.13 11.35
C GLY A 462 22.09 11.04 12.09
N LYS A 463 20.79 10.91 11.80
CA LYS A 463 19.75 11.69 12.48
C LYS A 463 19.58 11.30 13.94
N LEU A 464 19.69 10.01 14.28
CA LEU A 464 19.65 9.54 15.66
C LEU A 464 20.83 10.12 16.46
N LEU A 465 22.04 10.08 15.91
CA LEU A 465 23.26 10.57 16.56
C LEU A 465 23.28 12.10 16.70
N HIS A 466 22.77 12.85 15.72
CA HIS A 466 22.65 14.31 15.83
C HIS A 466 21.70 14.75 16.96
N GLY A 467 20.71 13.91 17.30
CA GLY A 467 19.78 14.16 18.39
C GLY A 467 20.25 13.69 19.77
N LEU A 468 21.54 13.34 19.91
CA LEU A 468 22.16 12.85 21.13
C LEU A 468 23.43 13.66 21.44
N PRO A 469 23.75 13.92 22.72
CA PRO A 469 25.02 14.53 23.08
C PRO A 469 26.19 13.62 22.67
N PRO A 470 27.37 14.19 22.36
CA PRO A 470 28.56 13.38 22.10
C PRO A 470 28.88 12.56 23.35
N GLY A 471 29.21 11.29 23.12
CA GLY A 471 29.77 10.34 24.08
C GLY A 471 31.13 9.85 23.61
N ASP A 472 31.69 8.89 24.33
CA ASP A 472 33.10 8.51 24.23
C ASP A 472 33.35 7.44 23.16
N GLU A 473 32.31 6.76 22.68
CA GLU A 473 32.45 5.70 21.68
C GLU A 473 32.56 6.27 20.24
N PRO A 474 33.63 5.94 19.50
CA PRO A 474 33.79 6.36 18.10
C PRO A 474 33.02 5.43 17.15
N LEU A 475 32.19 5.98 16.25
CA LEU A 475 31.51 5.20 15.20
C LEU A 475 32.46 4.78 14.07
N LEU A 476 33.30 5.71 13.61
CA LEU A 476 34.09 5.54 12.38
C LEU A 476 35.23 4.52 12.53
N ARG A 477 35.82 4.41 13.73
CA ARG A 477 36.97 3.54 13.97
C ARG A 477 36.61 2.04 13.92
N PRO A 478 35.58 1.54 14.63
CA PRO A 478 35.12 0.16 14.49
C PRO A 478 34.61 -0.14 13.08
N LEU A 479 33.85 0.78 12.48
CA LEU A 479 33.29 0.62 11.15
C LEU A 479 34.39 0.51 10.07
N GLY A 480 35.36 1.41 10.09
CA GLY A 480 36.49 1.40 9.17
C GLY A 480 37.34 0.14 9.30
N ARG A 481 37.57 -0.34 10.54
CA ARG A 481 38.27 -1.61 10.77
C ARG A 481 37.48 -2.81 10.24
N ILE A 482 36.18 -2.90 10.54
CA ILE A 482 35.31 -3.99 10.08
C ILE A 482 35.27 -4.04 8.55
N LEU A 483 35.05 -2.89 7.90
CA LEU A 483 35.02 -2.79 6.44
C LEU A 483 36.38 -3.12 5.81
N GLY A 484 37.47 -2.57 6.36
CA GLY A 484 38.82 -2.81 5.85
C GLY A 484 39.22 -4.29 5.93
N ILE A 485 39.02 -4.92 7.10
CA ILE A 485 39.35 -6.34 7.28
C ILE A 485 38.40 -7.24 6.48
N ALA A 486 37.10 -6.88 6.37
CA ALA A 486 36.18 -7.62 5.52
C ALA A 486 36.55 -7.53 4.03
N ALA A 487 37.04 -6.39 3.54
CA ALA A 487 37.51 -6.27 2.16
C ALA A 487 38.71 -7.20 1.88
N LEU A 488 39.63 -7.35 2.84
CA LEU A 488 40.80 -8.23 2.70
C LEU A 488 40.45 -9.71 2.53
N MET A 489 39.30 -10.16 3.03
CA MET A 489 38.88 -11.56 2.86
C MET A 489 38.18 -11.84 1.52
N LEU A 490 37.84 -10.82 0.73
CA LEU A 490 37.12 -10.98 -0.54
C LEU A 490 37.91 -11.89 -1.51
N ALA A 491 39.19 -11.58 -1.75
CA ALA A 491 40.00 -12.31 -2.71
C ALA A 491 40.28 -13.76 -2.28
N PRO A 492 40.71 -14.06 -1.03
CA PRO A 492 40.94 -15.44 -0.58
C PRO A 492 39.66 -16.27 -0.57
N ALA A 493 38.52 -15.70 -0.17
CA ALA A 493 37.23 -16.39 -0.20
C ALA A 493 36.81 -16.71 -1.64
N HIS A 494 36.99 -15.76 -2.57
CA HIS A 494 36.68 -15.96 -3.98
C HIS A 494 37.58 -17.03 -4.62
N VAL A 495 38.89 -16.95 -4.40
CA VAL A 495 39.86 -17.90 -4.95
C VAL A 495 39.59 -19.31 -4.41
N ALA A 496 39.41 -19.47 -3.09
CA ALA A 496 39.11 -20.78 -2.50
C ALA A 496 37.82 -21.39 -3.08
N GLY A 497 36.75 -20.60 -3.19
CA GLY A 497 35.50 -21.07 -3.79
C GLY A 497 35.62 -21.41 -5.27
N ALA A 498 36.32 -20.56 -6.05
CA ALA A 498 36.51 -20.75 -7.48
C ALA A 498 37.40 -21.97 -7.81
N VAL A 499 38.46 -22.21 -7.03
CA VAL A 499 39.34 -23.37 -7.19
C VAL A 499 38.56 -24.65 -6.98
N VAL A 500 37.77 -24.76 -5.91
CA VAL A 500 36.98 -25.98 -5.64
C VAL A 500 35.95 -26.24 -6.74
N ILE A 501 35.26 -25.20 -7.22
CA ILE A 501 34.31 -25.34 -8.33
C ILE A 501 35.00 -25.80 -9.61
N ARG A 502 36.20 -25.29 -9.91
CA ARG A 502 36.94 -25.65 -11.12
C ARG A 502 37.32 -27.14 -11.14
N HIS A 503 37.59 -27.74 -9.98
CA HIS A 503 38.03 -29.14 -9.89
C HIS A 503 36.89 -30.14 -9.75
N VAL A 504 35.80 -29.78 -9.06
CA VAL A 504 34.69 -30.71 -8.78
C VAL A 504 33.52 -30.55 -9.76
N GLY A 505 33.21 -29.31 -10.17
CA GLY A 505 32.06 -29.01 -11.01
C GLY A 505 30.68 -29.27 -10.36
N GLY A 506 29.61 -28.89 -11.05
CA GLY A 506 28.22 -29.16 -10.64
C GLY A 506 27.79 -28.56 -9.30
N GLY A 507 26.66 -29.04 -8.76
CA GLY A 507 26.09 -28.57 -7.49
C GLY A 507 26.92 -28.95 -6.25
N ILE A 508 27.57 -30.12 -6.28
CA ILE A 508 28.51 -30.57 -5.22
C ILE A 508 29.73 -29.66 -5.17
N GLY A 509 30.32 -29.30 -6.32
CA GLY A 509 31.38 -28.31 -6.39
C GLY A 509 30.93 -26.93 -5.93
N GLY A 510 29.67 -26.56 -6.18
CA GLY A 510 29.05 -25.38 -5.58
C GLY A 510 29.05 -25.43 -4.06
N LEU A 511 28.52 -26.50 -3.45
CA LEU A 511 28.46 -26.67 -1.99
C LEU A 511 29.84 -26.66 -1.34
N LEU A 512 30.79 -27.43 -1.90
CA LEU A 512 32.17 -27.46 -1.43
C LEU A 512 32.88 -26.11 -1.65
N GLY A 513 32.54 -25.38 -2.71
CA GLY A 513 33.05 -24.04 -2.97
C GLY A 513 32.53 -23.02 -1.95
N VAL A 514 31.27 -23.13 -1.54
CA VAL A 514 30.68 -22.30 -0.47
C VAL A 514 31.37 -22.59 0.86
N THR A 515 31.58 -23.85 1.22
CA THR A 515 32.26 -24.21 2.48
C THR A 515 33.72 -23.76 2.46
N ALA A 516 34.47 -24.03 1.39
CA ALA A 516 35.87 -23.62 1.27
C ALA A 516 36.04 -22.10 1.31
N GLY A 517 35.28 -21.37 0.49
CA GLY A 517 35.33 -19.90 0.46
C GLY A 517 34.84 -19.27 1.76
N GLY A 518 33.79 -19.81 2.36
CA GLY A 518 33.27 -19.37 3.66
C GLY A 518 34.25 -19.58 4.80
N VAL A 519 34.89 -20.76 4.88
CA VAL A 519 35.91 -21.08 5.89
C VAL A 519 37.15 -20.21 5.69
N ALA A 520 37.67 -20.12 4.46
CA ALA A 520 38.84 -19.28 4.16
C ALA A 520 38.59 -17.81 4.55
N GLY A 521 37.43 -17.27 4.16
CA GLY A 521 37.04 -15.90 4.51
C GLY A 521 36.87 -15.70 6.01
N ALA A 522 36.16 -16.61 6.70
CA ALA A 522 35.91 -16.52 8.14
C ALA A 522 37.19 -16.65 8.96
N VAL A 523 38.09 -17.58 8.62
CA VAL A 523 39.39 -17.76 9.29
C VAL A 523 40.23 -16.49 9.16
N LEU A 524 40.33 -15.93 7.95
CA LEU A 524 41.10 -14.71 7.71
C LEU A 524 40.50 -13.51 8.45
N TYR A 525 39.17 -13.32 8.34
CA TYR A 525 38.48 -12.22 9.02
C TYR A 525 38.64 -12.30 10.54
N LEU A 526 38.34 -13.46 11.14
CA LEU A 526 38.44 -13.64 12.59
C LEU A 526 39.90 -13.59 13.07
N GLY A 527 40.85 -14.11 12.29
CA GLY A 527 42.28 -14.04 12.58
C GLY A 527 42.77 -12.58 12.60
N LEU A 528 42.48 -11.81 11.56
CA LEU A 528 42.85 -10.39 11.49
C LEU A 528 42.15 -9.57 12.57
N GLN A 529 40.87 -9.82 12.86
CA GLN A 529 40.17 -9.15 13.96
C GLN A 529 40.76 -9.51 15.34
N ALA A 530 41.27 -10.74 15.52
CA ALA A 530 41.98 -11.13 16.73
C ALA A 530 43.32 -10.40 16.88
N THR A 531 44.09 -10.28 15.79
CA THR A 531 45.34 -9.49 15.80
C THR A 531 45.10 -8.00 16.07
N ALA A 532 44.01 -7.44 15.53
CA ALA A 532 43.57 -6.08 15.76
C ALA A 532 42.91 -5.85 17.13
N ARG A 533 42.90 -6.88 18.00
CA ARG A 533 42.31 -6.88 19.35
C ARG A 533 40.90 -6.30 19.39
N ALA A 534 40.05 -6.72 18.45
CA ALA A 534 38.69 -6.20 18.31
C ALA A 534 37.85 -6.43 19.59
N PRO A 535 37.27 -5.37 20.21
CA PRO A 535 36.39 -5.50 21.37
C PRO A 535 35.21 -6.45 21.14
N GLU A 536 34.66 -6.46 19.92
CA GLU A 536 33.54 -7.28 19.49
C GLU A 536 33.85 -8.78 19.57
N LEU A 537 35.13 -9.17 19.39
CA LEU A 537 35.57 -10.56 19.48
C LEU A 537 35.51 -11.10 20.92
N LYS A 538 35.68 -10.24 21.94
CA LYS A 538 35.51 -10.64 23.34
C LYS A 538 34.08 -11.09 23.63
N TRP A 539 33.11 -10.42 23.01
CA TRP A 539 31.70 -10.73 23.16
C TRP A 539 31.35 -12.06 22.49
N VAL A 540 31.82 -12.28 21.25
CA VAL A 540 31.68 -13.57 20.55
C VAL A 540 32.27 -14.72 21.36
N ARG A 541 33.47 -14.53 21.93
CA ARG A 541 34.12 -15.52 22.82
C ARG A 541 33.36 -15.72 24.13
N GLY A 542 32.80 -14.66 24.72
CA GLY A 542 31.98 -14.72 25.93
C GLY A 542 30.70 -15.54 25.72
N SER A 543 29.99 -15.31 24.61
CA SER A 543 28.80 -16.09 24.24
C SER A 543 29.11 -17.56 23.87
N LEU A 544 30.32 -17.87 23.43
CA LEU A 544 30.78 -19.25 23.17
C LEU A 544 31.22 -19.95 24.46
N ARG A 545 31.87 -19.24 25.41
CA ARG A 545 32.28 -19.79 26.70
C ARG A 545 31.09 -20.03 27.64
N SER A 546 30.09 -19.15 27.64
CA SER A 546 28.82 -19.40 28.36
C SER A 546 28.03 -20.58 27.80
N LYS A 547 28.36 -21.06 26.59
CA LYS A 547 27.78 -22.25 25.95
C LYS A 547 28.55 -23.54 26.25
N LEU A 548 29.75 -23.47 26.81
CA LEU A 548 30.62 -24.62 27.07
C LEU A 548 30.94 -24.85 28.56
N GLY A 549 30.64 -23.89 29.44
CA GLY A 549 30.82 -24.05 30.89
C GLY A 549 29.50 -23.92 31.64
N SER A 550 28.93 -25.05 32.07
CA SER A 550 28.04 -25.07 33.24
C SER A 550 28.86 -25.40 34.48
N SER A 551 28.38 -24.92 35.64
CA SER A 551 28.81 -25.29 37.00
C SER A 551 30.14 -24.71 37.50
N ARG A 552 30.07 -23.65 38.31
CA ARG A 552 30.32 -23.71 39.77
C ARG A 552 30.11 -22.33 40.40
N GLY A 553 29.43 -22.34 41.55
CA GLY A 553 28.78 -21.17 42.15
C GLY A 553 29.67 -20.22 42.94
N ALA A 554 29.03 -19.19 43.48
CA ALA A 554 29.46 -18.45 44.65
C ALA A 554 28.25 -17.74 45.28
N ALA A 555 28.32 -17.60 46.59
CA ALA A 555 27.23 -17.36 47.53
C ALA A 555 26.70 -15.91 47.58
N ALA A 556 25.50 -15.77 48.15
CA ALA A 556 24.93 -14.52 48.65
C ALA A 556 25.74 -13.98 49.85
N PRO A 557 25.72 -12.66 50.15
CA PRO A 557 24.66 -12.16 51.04
C PRO A 557 24.20 -10.70 50.80
N GLY A 558 23.03 -10.38 51.37
CA GLY A 558 22.79 -9.10 52.05
C GLY A 558 22.17 -7.97 51.25
N ALA A 559 20.85 -7.81 51.37
CA ALA A 559 20.14 -6.57 51.04
C ALA A 559 20.17 -5.61 52.23
N THR A 560 20.54 -4.35 51.99
CA THR A 560 20.14 -3.18 52.78
C THR A 560 20.07 -1.97 51.85
N GLY A 561 19.16 -1.06 52.17
CA GLY A 561 18.64 -0.06 51.25
C GLY A 561 19.22 1.34 51.37
N ALA A 562 18.51 2.21 50.66
CA ALA A 562 18.33 3.63 50.90
C ALA A 562 19.36 4.63 50.33
N GLU A 563 18.76 5.54 49.57
CA GLU A 563 18.92 6.99 49.65
C GLU A 563 19.85 7.77 48.70
N ALA A 564 19.30 8.93 48.39
CA ALA A 564 19.66 9.87 47.35
C ALA A 564 20.80 10.79 47.79
N GLY A 565 21.58 11.26 46.83
CA GLY A 565 22.63 12.27 47.05
C GLY A 565 22.80 13.15 45.83
N ALA A 566 22.61 14.44 46.03
CA ALA A 566 22.54 15.49 45.03
C ALA A 566 23.91 15.99 44.52
N ALA A 567 23.80 16.93 43.58
CA ALA A 567 24.77 17.96 43.17
C ALA A 567 25.78 17.61 42.06
N ALA A 568 25.70 18.36 40.96
CA ALA A 568 26.55 19.53 40.78
C ALA A 568 26.25 20.23 39.45
N GLY A 569 26.08 21.55 39.50
CA GLY A 569 25.84 22.40 38.36
C GLY A 569 26.99 22.38 37.35
N ARG A 570 26.66 22.26 36.07
CA ARG A 570 27.56 22.62 34.98
C ARG A 570 26.82 23.51 34.00
N GLN A 571 27.41 24.69 33.76
CA GLN A 571 26.98 25.70 32.80
C GLN A 571 26.73 25.09 31.41
N PRO A 572 25.75 25.60 30.64
CA PRO A 572 25.47 25.10 29.30
C PRO A 572 26.62 25.47 28.35
N ARG A 573 27.45 24.47 28.01
CA ARG A 573 28.41 24.59 26.90
C ARG A 573 27.64 24.83 25.60
N ARG A 574 27.93 25.96 24.95
CA ARG A 574 27.36 26.37 23.65
C ARG A 574 27.39 25.21 22.66
N VAL A 575 26.20 24.82 22.20
CA VAL A 575 25.99 23.88 21.11
C VAL A 575 26.66 24.43 19.86
N ARG A 576 27.70 23.74 19.39
CA ARG A 576 28.42 24.05 18.15
C ARG A 576 27.47 23.81 16.97
N ARG A 577 27.34 24.81 16.08
CA ARG A 577 26.53 24.76 14.85
C ARG A 577 27.01 23.64 13.89
N PRO A 578 26.11 23.10 13.05
CA PRO A 578 26.20 21.76 12.47
C PRO A 578 27.31 21.58 11.43
N GLY A 579 27.96 20.41 11.47
CA GLY A 579 28.81 19.89 10.40
C GLY A 579 27.99 19.23 9.29
N ASN A 580 28.43 19.47 8.06
CA ASN A 580 27.71 19.35 6.77
C ASN A 580 27.37 17.91 6.29
N SER A 581 27.50 16.86 7.10
CA SER A 581 27.49 15.47 6.62
C SER A 581 26.13 14.98 6.09
N SER A 582 25.03 15.53 6.61
CA SER A 582 23.67 15.21 6.10
C SER A 582 23.40 15.84 4.73
N ARG A 583 24.06 16.97 4.40
CA ARG A 583 23.94 17.58 3.06
C ARG A 583 24.68 16.78 2.01
N VAL A 584 25.84 16.21 2.33
CA VAL A 584 26.62 15.39 1.39
C VAL A 584 25.86 14.14 0.96
N LEU A 585 25.19 13.45 1.90
CA LEU A 585 24.38 12.26 1.58
C LEU A 585 23.10 12.59 0.81
N ILE A 586 22.41 13.68 1.16
CA ILE A 586 21.25 14.17 0.40
C ILE A 586 21.68 14.59 -1.01
N ASN A 587 22.82 15.28 -1.13
CA ASN A 587 23.39 15.66 -2.41
C ASN A 587 23.81 14.44 -3.23
N LEU A 588 24.35 13.38 -2.63
CA LEU A 588 24.67 12.12 -3.33
C LEU A 588 23.42 11.38 -3.80
N ALA A 589 22.37 11.31 -2.97
CA ALA A 589 21.10 10.73 -3.36
C ALA A 589 20.41 11.53 -4.48
N LEU A 590 20.48 12.86 -4.41
CA LEU A 590 20.05 13.76 -5.48
C LEU A 590 20.93 13.61 -6.72
N LEU A 591 22.25 13.42 -6.57
CA LEU A 591 23.16 13.20 -7.69
C LEU A 591 22.85 11.87 -8.40
N MET A 592 22.55 10.81 -7.65
CA MET A 592 22.15 9.51 -8.21
C MET A 592 20.78 9.58 -8.88
N LEU A 593 19.83 10.33 -8.30
CA LEU A 593 18.55 10.62 -8.94
C LEU A 593 18.76 11.40 -10.25
N CYS A 594 19.61 12.43 -10.23
CA CYS A 594 19.98 13.22 -11.40
C CYS A 594 20.75 12.40 -12.45
N ALA A 595 21.61 11.47 -12.05
CA ALA A 595 22.35 10.59 -12.95
C ALA A 595 21.42 9.56 -13.61
N GLY A 596 20.50 8.97 -12.84
CA GLY A 596 19.43 8.11 -13.38
C GLY A 596 18.52 8.86 -14.34
N MET A 597 18.15 10.11 -14.01
CA MET A 597 17.40 10.99 -14.91
C MET A 597 18.21 11.41 -16.14
N GLY A 598 19.53 11.62 -16.01
CA GLY A 598 20.44 11.94 -17.11
C GLY A 598 20.57 10.79 -18.10
N ALA A 599 20.63 9.55 -17.62
CA ALA A 599 20.58 8.36 -18.46
C ALA A 599 19.23 8.22 -19.19
N LEU A 600 18.11 8.60 -18.55
CA LEU A 600 16.78 8.65 -19.16
C LEU A 600 16.67 9.74 -20.23
N LEU A 601 17.19 10.95 -19.93
CA LEU A 601 17.25 12.11 -20.84
C LEU A 601 18.03 11.80 -22.12
N GLY A 602 19.08 10.98 -22.03
CA GLY A 602 19.91 10.59 -23.17
C GLY A 602 19.24 9.67 -24.19
N ARG A 603 18.08 9.06 -23.88
CA ARG A 603 17.34 8.18 -24.79
C ARG A 603 15.94 8.66 -25.12
N GLU A 604 15.19 9.13 -24.12
CA GLU A 604 13.77 9.47 -24.24
C GLU A 604 13.48 10.80 -23.50
N PRO A 605 13.81 11.96 -24.11
CA PRO A 605 13.75 13.26 -23.43
C PRO A 605 12.34 13.62 -22.95
N LEU A 606 11.30 13.19 -23.67
CA LEU A 606 9.90 13.42 -23.31
C LEU A 606 9.50 12.67 -22.03
N LEU A 607 9.94 11.41 -21.87
CA LEU A 607 9.70 10.61 -20.67
C LEU A 607 10.40 11.22 -19.44
N ALA A 608 11.62 11.71 -19.62
CA ALA A 608 12.37 12.33 -18.54
C ALA A 608 11.71 13.63 -18.05
N VAL A 609 11.25 14.49 -18.97
CA VAL A 609 10.47 15.70 -18.62
C VAL A 609 9.18 15.30 -17.88
N GLY A 610 8.50 14.25 -18.33
CA GLY A 610 7.31 13.71 -17.67
C GLY A 610 7.58 13.25 -16.22
N VAL A 611 8.68 12.54 -15.97
CA VAL A 611 9.07 12.10 -14.62
C VAL A 611 9.41 13.29 -13.72
N VAL A 612 10.14 14.28 -14.23
CA VAL A 612 10.48 15.50 -13.46
C VAL A 612 9.22 16.27 -13.08
N ALA A 613 8.31 16.47 -14.03
CA ALA A 613 7.01 17.09 -13.77
C ALA A 613 6.20 16.31 -12.72
N ALA A 614 6.18 14.97 -12.81
CA ALA A 614 5.50 14.13 -11.83
C ALA A 614 6.13 14.24 -10.43
N VAL A 615 7.46 14.18 -10.30
CA VAL A 615 8.13 14.33 -9.00
C VAL A 615 7.91 15.73 -8.41
N GLY A 616 7.99 16.77 -9.23
CA GLY A 616 7.72 18.15 -8.83
C GLY A 616 6.29 18.34 -8.34
N LEU A 617 5.31 17.88 -9.12
CA LEU A 617 3.89 17.93 -8.76
C LEU A 617 3.58 17.13 -7.49
N GLY A 618 4.17 15.95 -7.35
CA GLY A 618 3.98 15.09 -6.18
C GLY A 618 4.54 15.73 -4.91
N THR A 619 5.71 16.35 -5.03
CA THR A 619 6.31 17.15 -3.95
C THR A 619 5.42 18.33 -3.59
N TRP A 620 4.85 19.03 -4.57
CA TRP A 620 3.94 20.14 -4.33
C TRP A 620 2.67 19.70 -3.60
N ILE A 621 2.06 18.57 -3.98
CA ILE A 621 0.90 17.98 -3.28
C ILE A 621 1.27 17.58 -1.84
N VAL A 622 2.43 16.93 -1.65
CA VAL A 622 2.90 16.55 -0.31
C VAL A 622 3.08 17.76 0.59
N LEU A 623 3.52 18.90 0.06
CA LEU A 623 3.68 20.15 0.81
C LEU A 623 2.34 20.89 1.00
N ARG A 624 1.51 20.93 -0.03
CA ARG A 624 0.24 21.68 -0.13
C ARG A 624 -0.88 20.73 -0.59
N PRO A 625 -1.56 20.02 0.33
CA PRO A 625 -2.47 18.92 -0.02
C PRO A 625 -3.71 19.41 -0.76
N ALA A 626 -4.15 20.65 -0.54
CA ALA A 626 -5.28 21.25 -1.26
C ALA A 626 -5.11 21.25 -2.79
N VAL A 627 -3.86 21.28 -3.28
CA VAL A 627 -3.53 21.21 -4.71
C VAL A 627 -4.06 19.93 -5.35
N ALA A 628 -4.06 18.80 -4.63
CA ALA A 628 -4.63 17.56 -5.15
C ALA A 628 -6.13 17.69 -5.46
N ALA A 629 -6.90 18.30 -4.56
CA ALA A 629 -8.32 18.55 -4.79
C ALA A 629 -8.55 19.56 -5.92
N TYR A 630 -7.73 20.62 -6.00
CA TYR A 630 -7.83 21.62 -7.07
C TYR A 630 -7.60 21.02 -8.45
N LEU A 631 -6.55 20.20 -8.60
CA LEU A 631 -6.24 19.55 -9.86
C LEU A 631 -7.36 18.58 -10.27
N ILE A 632 -7.85 17.75 -9.34
CA ILE A 632 -8.92 16.79 -9.65
C ILE A 632 -10.20 17.53 -10.06
N ILE A 633 -10.62 18.56 -9.32
CA ILE A 633 -11.87 19.27 -9.60
C ILE A 633 -11.76 20.07 -10.91
N ALA A 634 -10.61 20.69 -11.19
CA ALA A 634 -10.43 21.52 -12.38
C ALA A 634 -10.23 20.69 -13.66
N LEU A 635 -9.41 19.62 -13.61
CA LEU A 635 -8.98 18.88 -14.81
C LEU A 635 -9.88 17.71 -15.17
N THR A 636 -10.63 17.15 -14.21
CA THR A 636 -11.48 15.97 -14.50
C THR A 636 -12.56 16.27 -15.54
N PRO A 637 -13.33 17.38 -15.49
CA PRO A 637 -14.33 17.68 -16.51
C PRO A 637 -13.77 17.85 -17.93
N ILE A 638 -12.48 18.21 -18.05
CA ILE A 638 -11.80 18.45 -19.32
C ILE A 638 -11.22 17.14 -19.88
N THR A 639 -10.79 16.23 -19.01
CA THR A 639 -10.04 15.03 -19.40
C THR A 639 -10.84 13.74 -19.33
N ALA A 640 -12.00 13.73 -18.67
CA ALA A 640 -12.78 12.51 -18.44
C ALA A 640 -13.31 11.84 -19.71
N GLY A 641 -13.54 12.60 -20.79
CA GLY A 641 -13.97 12.06 -22.07
C GLY A 641 -12.89 11.30 -22.84
N ILE A 642 -11.61 11.47 -22.49
CA ILE A 642 -10.48 10.81 -23.19
C ILE A 642 -10.45 9.33 -22.81
N ASP A 643 -10.48 8.44 -23.81
CA ASP A 643 -10.52 7.00 -23.59
C ASP A 643 -9.15 6.39 -23.25
N ARG A 644 -9.20 5.23 -22.58
CA ARG A 644 -8.01 4.44 -22.24
C ARG A 644 -7.33 3.98 -23.53
N GLY A 645 -6.00 3.95 -23.55
CA GLY A 645 -5.22 3.62 -24.74
C GLY A 645 -4.91 4.82 -25.64
N THR A 646 -5.60 5.95 -25.50
CA THR A 646 -5.36 7.15 -26.33
C THR A 646 -4.07 7.88 -25.90
N LEU A 647 -3.99 8.27 -24.63
CA LEU A 647 -2.80 8.97 -24.07
C LEU A 647 -1.99 8.08 -23.12
N LEU A 648 -2.66 7.14 -22.45
CA LEU A 648 -2.07 6.25 -21.46
C LEU A 648 -2.59 4.84 -21.74
N PRO A 649 -1.73 3.80 -21.67
CA PRO A 649 -2.08 2.46 -22.13
C PRO A 649 -3.20 1.81 -21.29
N VAL A 650 -3.23 2.06 -19.97
CA VAL A 650 -4.11 1.34 -19.04
C VAL A 650 -5.18 2.24 -18.39
N LEU A 651 -4.88 3.52 -18.16
CA LEU A 651 -5.74 4.43 -17.40
C LEU A 651 -6.20 5.60 -18.27
N ARG A 652 -7.35 6.18 -17.94
CA ARG A 652 -7.69 7.51 -18.47
C ARG A 652 -6.85 8.58 -17.78
N PRO A 653 -6.63 9.76 -18.40
CA PRO A 653 -5.83 10.82 -17.78
C PRO A 653 -6.37 11.26 -16.39
N ASN A 654 -7.70 11.35 -16.23
CA ASN A 654 -8.31 11.67 -14.93
C ASN A 654 -8.14 10.54 -13.88
N GLU A 655 -8.17 9.28 -14.30
CA GLU A 655 -7.91 8.13 -13.43
C GLU A 655 -6.45 8.13 -12.95
N ALA A 656 -5.51 8.39 -13.86
CA ALA A 656 -4.09 8.52 -13.54
C ALA A 656 -3.83 9.67 -12.56
N LEU A 657 -4.47 10.83 -12.78
CA LEU A 657 -4.41 11.96 -11.85
C LEU A 657 -4.92 11.61 -10.45
N CYS A 658 -6.02 10.87 -10.36
CA CYS A 658 -6.60 10.41 -9.10
C CYS A 658 -5.65 9.47 -8.35
N VAL A 659 -5.08 8.47 -9.04
CA VAL A 659 -4.10 7.53 -8.46
C VAL A 659 -2.86 8.28 -7.97
N PHE A 660 -2.33 9.18 -8.80
CA PHE A 660 -1.15 9.98 -8.47
C PHE A 660 -1.37 10.88 -7.25
N ALA A 661 -2.47 11.63 -7.21
CA ALA A 661 -2.83 12.49 -6.09
C ALA A 661 -3.06 11.67 -4.81
N GLY A 662 -3.74 10.54 -4.90
CA GLY A 662 -3.95 9.61 -3.80
C GLY A 662 -2.63 9.08 -3.22
N ALA A 663 -1.69 8.69 -4.08
CA ALA A 663 -0.36 8.25 -3.66
C ALA A 663 0.43 9.34 -2.94
N ALA A 664 0.44 10.57 -3.49
CA ALA A 664 1.11 11.71 -2.86
C ALA A 664 0.52 12.06 -1.49
N LEU A 665 -0.82 12.02 -1.35
CA LEU A 665 -1.49 12.24 -0.07
C LEU A 665 -1.25 11.10 0.92
N LEU A 666 -1.17 9.85 0.46
CA LEU A 666 -0.80 8.72 1.31
C LEU A 666 0.61 8.92 1.86
N VAL A 667 1.57 9.32 1.03
CA VAL A 667 2.93 9.67 1.47
C VAL A 667 2.87 10.79 2.52
N ARG A 668 2.12 11.86 2.28
CA ARG A 668 1.93 12.95 3.28
C ARG A 668 1.30 12.44 4.58
N TYR A 669 0.26 11.61 4.50
CA TYR A 669 -0.41 11.02 5.66
C TYR A 669 0.59 10.25 6.50
N LEU A 670 1.34 9.33 5.88
CA LEU A 670 2.39 8.57 6.54
C LEU A 670 3.44 9.49 7.19
N LEU A 671 3.89 10.53 6.47
CA LEU A 671 4.83 11.52 6.99
C LEU A 671 4.28 12.36 8.16
N ASN A 672 2.96 12.51 8.29
CA ASN A 672 2.29 13.34 9.29
C ASN A 672 1.65 12.55 10.44
N VAL A 673 1.52 11.22 10.36
CA VAL A 673 1.19 10.36 11.51
C VAL A 673 2.15 10.63 12.68
N ARG A 674 3.37 11.13 12.39
CA ARG A 674 4.30 11.82 13.31
C ARG A 674 3.56 12.70 14.32
N THR A 675 2.74 13.64 13.84
CA THR A 675 2.00 14.70 14.53
C THR A 675 1.50 14.47 15.96
N GLY A 676 0.84 13.33 16.15
CA GLY A 676 -0.41 13.29 16.94
C GLY A 676 -1.56 14.12 16.33
N SER A 677 -1.29 14.88 15.26
CA SER A 677 -2.25 15.72 14.52
C SER A 677 -3.13 14.91 13.56
N VAL A 678 -2.79 13.65 13.29
CA VAL A 678 -3.63 12.76 12.50
C VAL A 678 -4.74 12.24 13.40
N ARG A 679 -5.89 12.90 13.31
CA ARG A 679 -7.11 12.37 13.93
C ARG A 679 -7.55 11.15 13.12
N LEU A 680 -7.66 9.99 13.78
CA LEU A 680 -8.37 8.84 13.23
C LEU A 680 -9.71 9.33 12.67
N VAL A 681 -9.90 9.11 11.37
CA VAL A 681 -11.08 9.59 10.68
C VAL A 681 -12.29 8.87 11.24
N ARG A 682 -13.21 9.62 11.83
CA ARG A 682 -14.49 9.05 12.25
C ARG A 682 -15.30 8.74 11.01
N ILE A 683 -15.50 7.45 10.77
CA ILE A 683 -16.42 6.92 9.77
C ILE A 683 -17.83 7.42 10.12
N ASN A 684 -18.47 8.10 9.18
CA ASN A 684 -19.83 8.62 9.31
C ASN A 684 -20.79 7.87 8.37
N ARG A 685 -22.09 8.18 8.44
CA ARG A 685 -23.11 7.58 7.58
C ARG A 685 -22.84 7.79 6.08
N ILE A 686 -22.40 8.97 5.66
CA ILE A 686 -22.00 9.22 4.26
C ILE A 686 -20.86 8.27 3.85
N ASP A 687 -19.84 8.10 4.72
CA ASP A 687 -18.72 7.19 4.45
C ASP A 687 -19.18 5.74 4.28
N LEU A 688 -20.08 5.28 5.16
CA LEU A 688 -20.64 3.92 5.12
C LEU A 688 -21.48 3.67 3.88
N VAL A 689 -22.26 4.67 3.48
CA VAL A 689 -23.12 4.62 2.29
C VAL A 689 -22.26 4.54 1.03
N LEU A 690 -21.24 5.40 0.89
CA LEU A 690 -20.37 5.39 -0.28
C LEU A 690 -19.56 4.08 -0.37
N LEU A 691 -19.09 3.57 0.76
CA LEU A 691 -18.44 2.26 0.83
C LEU A 691 -19.41 1.13 0.47
N GLY A 692 -20.64 1.18 0.98
CA GLY A 692 -21.70 0.22 0.65
C GLY A 692 -22.00 0.19 -0.84
N LEU A 693 -22.13 1.35 -1.48
CA LEU A 693 -22.26 1.48 -2.93
C LEU A 693 -21.11 0.81 -3.67
N ALA A 694 -19.86 1.15 -3.34
CA ALA A 694 -18.67 0.61 -4.01
C ALA A 694 -18.54 -0.92 -3.83
N VAL A 695 -18.83 -1.43 -2.64
CA VAL A 695 -18.78 -2.88 -2.37
C VAL A 695 -19.91 -3.61 -3.09
N CYS A 696 -21.15 -3.09 -3.04
CA CYS A 696 -22.30 -3.73 -3.69
C CYS A 696 -22.24 -3.65 -5.22
N SER A 697 -21.56 -2.67 -5.80
CA SER A 697 -21.40 -2.56 -7.27
C SER A 697 -20.25 -3.39 -7.82
N SER A 698 -19.36 -3.91 -6.96
CA SER A 698 -18.14 -4.57 -7.42
C SER A 698 -17.96 -5.96 -6.81
N VAL A 699 -17.88 -6.04 -5.47
CA VAL A 699 -17.50 -7.26 -4.77
C VAL A 699 -18.63 -8.26 -4.85
N VAL A 700 -19.86 -7.83 -4.56
CA VAL A 700 -21.04 -8.70 -4.59
C VAL A 700 -21.23 -9.37 -5.95
N PRO A 701 -21.35 -8.64 -7.08
CA PRO A 701 -21.57 -9.27 -8.37
C PRO A 701 -20.41 -10.11 -8.86
N LEU A 702 -19.15 -9.68 -8.65
CA LEU A 702 -18.00 -10.49 -9.04
C LEU A 702 -17.93 -11.80 -8.25
N LEU A 703 -18.20 -11.77 -6.95
CA LEU A 703 -18.29 -12.98 -6.13
C LEU A 703 -19.41 -13.91 -6.63
N MET A 704 -20.55 -13.36 -7.03
CA MET A 704 -21.67 -14.16 -7.55
C MET A 704 -21.37 -14.73 -8.94
N MET A 705 -20.63 -14.02 -9.79
CA MET A 705 -20.14 -14.56 -11.06
C MET A 705 -19.22 -15.76 -10.82
N VAL A 706 -18.27 -15.65 -9.88
CA VAL A 706 -17.41 -16.78 -9.49
C VAL A 706 -18.25 -17.93 -8.96
N ALA A 707 -19.22 -17.67 -8.06
CA ALA A 707 -20.10 -18.69 -7.50
C ALA A 707 -20.98 -19.38 -8.55
N ARG A 708 -21.29 -18.69 -9.65
CA ARG A 708 -22.07 -19.21 -10.78
C ARG A 708 -21.21 -19.74 -11.93
N HIS A 709 -19.90 -19.87 -11.73
CA HIS A 709 -18.94 -20.29 -12.75
C HIS A 709 -19.01 -19.47 -14.05
N ARG A 710 -19.32 -18.17 -13.94
CA ARG A 710 -19.29 -17.24 -15.07
C ARG A 710 -17.90 -16.63 -15.22
N GLU A 711 -17.43 -16.54 -16.45
CA GLU A 711 -16.16 -15.90 -16.77
C GLU A 711 -16.21 -14.40 -16.43
N ILE A 712 -15.20 -13.91 -15.70
CA ILE A 712 -15.03 -12.48 -15.42
C ILE A 712 -14.23 -11.88 -16.56
N THR A 713 -14.88 -11.03 -17.36
CA THR A 713 -14.22 -10.35 -18.47
C THR A 713 -13.50 -9.09 -17.99
N GLY A 714 -12.58 -8.57 -18.81
CA GLY A 714 -11.96 -7.26 -18.55
C GLY A 714 -13.00 -6.14 -18.41
N ASP A 715 -14.08 -6.20 -19.19
CA ASP A 715 -15.17 -5.22 -19.15
C ASP A 715 -15.90 -5.20 -17.80
N ASP A 716 -16.12 -6.38 -17.20
CA ASP A 716 -16.72 -6.48 -15.86
C ASP A 716 -15.85 -5.81 -14.80
N LEU A 717 -14.53 -6.03 -14.86
CA LEU A 717 -13.61 -5.44 -13.90
C LEU A 717 -13.52 -3.91 -14.05
N GLN A 718 -13.59 -3.42 -15.28
CA GLN A 718 -13.59 -2.00 -15.58
C GLN A 718 -14.86 -1.30 -15.07
N HIS A 719 -16.03 -1.94 -15.13
CA HIS A 719 -17.27 -1.38 -14.57
C HIS A 719 -17.30 -1.51 -13.04
N ALA A 720 -16.77 -2.61 -12.50
CA ALA A 720 -16.70 -2.84 -11.06
C ALA A 720 -15.84 -1.78 -10.32
N ILE A 721 -14.81 -1.21 -10.95
CA ILE A 721 -13.93 -0.22 -10.32
C ILE A 721 -14.50 1.22 -10.30
N VAL A 722 -15.58 1.50 -11.04
CA VAL A 722 -16.11 2.86 -11.25
C VAL A 722 -16.49 3.54 -9.92
N LEU A 723 -17.26 2.88 -9.06
CA LEU A 723 -17.64 3.47 -7.77
C LEU A 723 -16.46 3.54 -6.78
N TRP A 724 -15.44 2.68 -6.92
CA TRP A 724 -14.20 2.79 -6.16
C TRP A 724 -13.39 4.03 -6.56
N LYS A 725 -13.36 4.36 -7.85
CA LYS A 725 -12.77 5.61 -8.33
C LYS A 725 -13.47 6.81 -7.69
N TYR A 726 -14.79 6.86 -7.67
CA TYR A 726 -15.52 7.98 -7.06
C TYR A 726 -15.33 8.06 -5.54
N LEU A 727 -15.25 6.90 -4.86
CA LEU A 727 -14.86 6.85 -3.46
C LEU A 727 -13.43 7.40 -3.26
N ALA A 728 -12.49 7.10 -4.16
CA ALA A 728 -11.13 7.64 -4.12
C ALA A 728 -11.13 9.17 -4.30
N VAL A 729 -11.89 9.71 -5.25
CA VAL A 729 -12.08 11.17 -5.42
C VAL A 729 -12.62 11.80 -4.14
N TYR A 730 -13.68 11.23 -3.56
CA TYR A 730 -14.24 11.67 -2.28
C TYR A 730 -13.18 11.70 -1.16
N LEU A 731 -12.39 10.62 -1.01
CA LEU A 731 -11.35 10.54 0.01
C LEU A 731 -10.24 11.55 -0.24
N ILE A 732 -9.77 11.69 -1.48
CA ILE A 732 -8.72 12.65 -1.84
C ILE A 732 -9.16 14.07 -1.49
N VAL A 733 -10.35 14.51 -1.92
CA VAL A 733 -10.84 15.85 -1.60
C VAL A 733 -11.00 16.03 -0.08
N ARG A 734 -11.54 15.03 0.62
CA ARG A 734 -11.73 15.06 2.08
C ARG A 734 -10.41 15.19 2.84
N PHE A 735 -9.34 14.55 2.37
CA PHE A 735 -8.01 14.60 3.00
C PHE A 735 -7.17 15.80 2.55
N SER A 736 -7.55 16.43 1.45
CA SER A 736 -6.83 17.57 0.87
C SER A 736 -7.25 18.91 1.46
N ILE A 737 -8.55 19.07 1.68
CA ILE A 737 -9.15 20.36 2.04
C ILE A 737 -9.21 20.54 3.55
N ALA A 738 -8.72 21.68 4.01
CA ALA A 738 -8.59 22.00 5.41
C ALA A 738 -9.49 23.16 5.86
N ASP A 739 -9.96 24.05 5.00
CA ASP A 739 -10.69 25.25 5.43
C ASP A 739 -11.78 25.69 4.41
N ARG A 740 -12.60 26.67 4.80
CA ARG A 740 -13.73 27.18 4.01
C ARG A 740 -13.27 27.93 2.75
N HIS A 741 -12.16 28.67 2.83
CA HIS A 741 -11.58 29.36 1.69
C HIS A 741 -11.13 28.36 0.62
N GLN A 742 -10.45 27.28 1.01
CA GLN A 742 -10.06 26.21 0.10
C GLN A 742 -11.28 25.54 -0.54
N ALA A 743 -12.36 25.33 0.23
CA ALA A 743 -13.61 24.82 -0.32
C ALA A 743 -14.27 25.80 -1.31
N TYR A 744 -14.22 27.11 -1.03
CA TYR A 744 -14.69 28.14 -1.97
C TYR A 744 -13.90 28.11 -3.28
N VAL A 745 -12.57 28.00 -3.21
CA VAL A 745 -11.72 27.82 -4.41
C VAL A 745 -12.13 26.59 -5.20
N CYS A 746 -12.44 25.46 -4.54
CA CYS A 746 -12.98 24.28 -5.22
C CYS A 746 -14.29 24.56 -5.96
N LEU A 747 -15.21 25.34 -5.38
CA LEU A 747 -16.46 25.73 -6.06
C LEU A 747 -16.17 26.60 -7.30
N VAL A 748 -15.25 27.56 -7.19
CA VAL A 748 -14.86 28.41 -8.31
C VAL A 748 -14.21 27.60 -9.43
N LEU A 749 -13.31 26.68 -9.10
CA LEU A 749 -12.68 25.78 -10.07
C LEU A 749 -13.70 24.85 -10.74
N SER A 750 -14.66 24.32 -9.98
CA SER A 750 -15.76 23.52 -10.52
C SER A 750 -16.61 24.31 -11.52
N MET A 751 -17.01 25.53 -11.16
CA MET A 751 -17.78 26.40 -12.05
C MET A 751 -16.98 26.80 -13.29
N GLY A 752 -15.69 27.14 -13.14
CA GLY A 752 -14.82 27.48 -14.26
C GLY A 752 -14.66 26.34 -15.25
N ALA A 753 -14.41 25.11 -14.75
CA ALA A 753 -14.35 23.93 -15.59
C ALA A 753 -15.71 23.66 -16.28
N ALA A 754 -16.83 23.79 -15.56
CA ALA A 754 -18.15 23.60 -16.13
C ALA A 754 -18.50 24.63 -17.21
N VAL A 755 -18.10 25.90 -17.05
CA VAL A 755 -18.27 26.93 -18.09
C VAL A 755 -17.52 26.52 -19.37
N VAL A 756 -16.27 26.07 -19.26
CA VAL A 756 -15.51 25.58 -20.43
C VAL A 756 -16.24 24.42 -21.11
N VAL A 757 -16.68 23.43 -20.33
CA VAL A 757 -17.43 22.27 -20.85
C VAL A 757 -18.74 22.70 -21.52
N CYS A 758 -19.51 23.59 -20.89
CA CYS A 758 -20.79 24.07 -21.41
C CYS A 758 -20.62 24.90 -22.68
N VAL A 759 -19.65 25.81 -22.73
CA VAL A 759 -19.38 26.63 -23.93
C VAL A 759 -19.00 25.74 -25.10
N ILE A 760 -18.07 24.78 -24.90
CA ILE A 760 -17.70 23.82 -25.94
C ILE A 760 -18.93 23.01 -26.37
N GLY A 761 -19.77 22.56 -25.44
CA GLY A 761 -21.00 21.81 -25.73
C GLY A 761 -22.01 22.63 -26.55
N ILE A 762 -22.22 23.90 -26.20
CA ILE A 762 -23.10 24.82 -26.94
C ILE A 762 -22.58 25.00 -28.37
N LEU A 763 -21.30 25.32 -28.53
CA LEU A 763 -20.68 25.51 -29.84
C LEU A 763 -20.72 24.23 -30.68
N GLN A 764 -20.53 23.07 -30.05
CA GLN A 764 -20.67 21.77 -30.70
C GLN A 764 -22.12 21.52 -31.17
N SER A 765 -23.11 21.77 -30.31
CA SER A 765 -24.52 21.51 -30.62
C SER A 765 -25.06 22.40 -31.74
N LEU A 766 -24.47 23.59 -31.91
CA LEU A 766 -24.79 24.55 -32.98
C LEU A 766 -23.88 24.41 -34.22
N ASP A 767 -22.98 23.44 -34.23
CA ASP A 767 -21.98 23.22 -35.31
C ASP A 767 -21.15 24.47 -35.65
N LEU A 768 -20.68 25.19 -34.62
CA LEU A 768 -19.93 26.42 -34.77
C LEU A 768 -18.41 26.20 -34.65
N PHE A 769 -17.63 27.02 -35.37
CA PHE A 769 -16.16 27.14 -35.27
C PHE A 769 -15.36 25.83 -35.43
N GLY A 770 -15.94 24.80 -36.06
CA GLY A 770 -15.29 23.50 -36.25
C GLY A 770 -15.06 22.72 -34.95
N VAL A 771 -15.77 23.04 -33.86
CA VAL A 771 -15.65 22.36 -32.56
C VAL A 771 -15.90 20.84 -32.66
N PRO A 772 -16.87 20.32 -33.43
CA PRO A 772 -17.05 18.87 -33.58
C PRO A 772 -15.81 18.16 -34.13
N LYS A 773 -15.12 18.77 -35.10
CA LYS A 773 -13.88 18.25 -35.69
C LYS A 773 -12.72 18.25 -34.68
N LEU A 774 -12.62 19.30 -33.84
CA LEU A 774 -11.63 19.39 -32.77
C LEU A 774 -11.85 18.31 -31.70
N LEU A 775 -13.08 18.08 -31.28
CA LEU A 775 -13.40 17.02 -30.33
C LEU A 775 -13.12 15.62 -30.93
N GLY A 776 -13.28 15.49 -32.24
CA GLY A 776 -12.94 14.31 -33.04
C GLY A 776 -11.53 13.76 -32.83
N THR A 777 -10.54 14.61 -32.52
CA THR A 777 -9.12 14.17 -32.47
C THR A 777 -8.71 13.45 -31.20
N LEU A 778 -9.29 13.84 -30.05
CA LEU A 778 -8.83 13.38 -28.72
C LEU A 778 -9.97 12.92 -27.81
N TRP A 779 -11.21 13.34 -28.08
CA TRP A 779 -12.39 13.07 -27.27
C TRP A 779 -13.43 12.19 -28.00
N ALA A 780 -13.12 11.72 -29.21
CA ALA A 780 -13.93 10.70 -29.90
C ALA A 780 -13.50 9.28 -29.48
N PRO A 781 -14.46 8.39 -29.17
CA PRO A 781 -14.18 6.96 -29.03
C PRO A 781 -13.73 6.36 -30.37
N PHE A 782 -12.82 5.38 -30.33
CA PHE A 782 -12.40 4.64 -31.54
C PHE A 782 -13.60 4.07 -32.30
N GLY A 783 -13.71 4.44 -33.59
CA GLY A 783 -14.72 3.90 -34.51
C GLY A 783 -16.05 4.65 -34.59
N VAL A 784 -16.23 5.77 -33.88
CA VAL A 784 -17.54 6.47 -33.79
C VAL A 784 -17.47 7.99 -34.03
N GLU A 785 -16.62 8.44 -34.95
CA GLU A 785 -16.45 9.87 -35.28
C GLU A 785 -17.75 10.55 -35.73
N ARG A 786 -18.70 9.81 -36.32
CA ARG A 786 -20.02 10.33 -36.76
C ARG A 786 -20.94 10.73 -35.61
N THR A 787 -20.77 10.19 -34.39
CA THR A 787 -21.65 10.55 -33.25
C THR A 787 -21.43 11.96 -32.72
N LEU A 788 -20.27 12.56 -32.96
CA LEU A 788 -19.99 13.95 -32.59
C LEU A 788 -20.72 14.96 -33.48
N ALA A 789 -21.28 14.51 -34.62
CA ALA A 789 -22.03 15.33 -35.57
C ALA A 789 -23.56 15.38 -35.32
N ILE A 790 -24.07 14.68 -34.29
CA ILE A 790 -25.53 14.47 -34.05
C ILE A 790 -26.23 15.70 -33.40
N GLY A 791 -25.71 16.91 -33.56
CA GLY A 791 -26.32 18.13 -33.02
C GLY A 791 -26.52 18.11 -31.49
N ARG A 792 -25.68 17.36 -30.74
CA ARG A 792 -25.69 17.29 -29.27
C ARG A 792 -24.38 17.82 -28.71
N GLY A 793 -24.46 18.60 -27.64
CA GLY A 793 -23.29 19.09 -26.90
C GLY A 793 -22.71 18.05 -25.94
N SER A 794 -21.96 17.07 -26.45
CA SER A 794 -21.25 16.06 -25.62
C SER A 794 -19.94 16.56 -25.01
N SER A 795 -19.34 17.61 -25.60
CA SER A 795 -18.18 18.35 -25.14
C SER A 795 -16.98 17.44 -24.79
N THR A 796 -16.09 17.91 -23.91
CA THR A 796 -14.91 17.18 -23.42
C THR A 796 -15.25 15.98 -22.51
N LEU A 797 -16.54 15.77 -22.20
CA LEU A 797 -17.03 14.60 -21.46
C LEU A 797 -17.41 13.45 -22.39
N ALA A 798 -17.52 13.72 -23.70
CA ALA A 798 -17.92 12.76 -24.73
C ALA A 798 -19.22 12.01 -24.37
N LEU A 799 -20.12 12.68 -23.64
CA LEU A 799 -21.45 12.20 -23.27
C LEU A 799 -22.33 13.42 -22.94
N ALA A 800 -23.40 13.64 -23.70
CA ALA A 800 -24.25 14.82 -23.56
C ALA A 800 -25.00 14.86 -22.21
N ALA A 801 -25.56 13.73 -21.77
CA ALA A 801 -26.14 13.59 -20.44
C ALA A 801 -25.20 14.05 -19.30
N ALA A 802 -23.90 13.70 -19.39
CA ALA A 802 -22.91 14.09 -18.38
C ALA A 802 -22.61 15.60 -18.40
N VAL A 803 -22.66 16.24 -19.58
CA VAL A 803 -22.53 17.70 -19.70
C VAL A 803 -23.70 18.38 -18.99
N ALA A 804 -24.92 17.91 -19.21
CA ALA A 804 -26.09 18.45 -18.54
C ALA A 804 -26.06 18.25 -17.02
N ASP A 805 -25.68 17.07 -16.52
CA ASP A 805 -25.56 16.83 -15.07
C ASP A 805 -24.51 17.77 -14.43
N LEU A 806 -23.36 17.95 -15.09
CA LEU A 806 -22.33 18.87 -14.63
C LEU A 806 -22.83 20.32 -14.66
N ALA A 807 -23.58 20.70 -15.69
CA ALA A 807 -24.17 22.03 -15.83
C ALA A 807 -25.21 22.29 -14.73
N ILE A 808 -26.13 21.35 -14.48
CA ILE A 808 -27.14 21.45 -13.41
C ILE A 808 -26.47 21.56 -12.04
N LEU A 809 -25.41 20.79 -11.79
CA LEU A 809 -24.64 20.86 -10.56
C LEU A 809 -23.99 22.23 -10.34
N ASN A 810 -23.35 22.80 -11.36
CA ASN A 810 -22.68 24.09 -11.25
C ASN A 810 -23.64 25.28 -11.30
N LEU A 811 -24.78 25.14 -11.97
CA LEU A 811 -25.93 26.04 -11.87
C LEU A 811 -26.40 26.13 -10.42
N ALA A 812 -26.59 24.99 -9.76
CA ALA A 812 -27.03 24.94 -8.36
C ALA A 812 -26.00 25.56 -7.40
N ILE A 813 -24.69 25.39 -7.66
CA ILE A 813 -23.62 26.10 -6.92
C ILE A 813 -23.74 27.61 -7.12
N ALA A 814 -23.86 28.08 -8.36
CA ALA A 814 -23.90 29.51 -8.68
C ALA A 814 -25.14 30.19 -8.06
N VAL A 815 -26.32 29.55 -8.16
CA VAL A 815 -27.55 29.99 -7.48
C VAL A 815 -27.36 30.05 -5.97
N GLY A 816 -26.76 29.01 -5.37
CA GLY A 816 -26.49 28.98 -3.94
C GLY A 816 -25.58 30.13 -3.47
N LEU A 817 -24.50 30.43 -4.22
CA LEU A 817 -23.62 31.57 -3.90
C LEU A 817 -24.33 32.92 -4.02
N LEU A 818 -25.23 33.06 -4.99
CA LEU A 818 -25.99 34.28 -5.23
C LEU A 818 -27.00 34.53 -4.09
N LEU A 819 -27.69 33.48 -3.63
CA LEU A 819 -28.64 33.55 -2.51
C LEU A 819 -27.95 33.90 -1.18
N HIS A 820 -26.70 33.48 -0.98
CA HIS A 820 -25.94 33.73 0.25
C HIS A 820 -25.02 34.96 0.17
N GLY A 821 -25.32 35.91 -0.72
CA GLY A 821 -24.76 37.27 -0.65
C GLY A 821 -23.36 37.47 -1.25
N ASN A 822 -22.92 36.62 -2.19
CA ASN A 822 -21.61 36.82 -2.84
C ASN A 822 -21.57 38.13 -3.66
N ARG A 823 -20.44 38.86 -3.56
CA ARG A 823 -20.22 40.16 -4.23
C ARG A 823 -20.17 40.09 -5.76
N HIS A 824 -19.85 38.94 -6.34
CA HIS A 824 -19.67 38.77 -7.79
C HIS A 824 -20.98 38.40 -8.53
N ARG A 825 -22.06 39.17 -8.32
CA ARG A 825 -23.41 38.83 -8.83
C ARG A 825 -23.49 38.70 -10.36
N VAL A 826 -22.83 39.60 -11.10
CA VAL A 826 -22.84 39.59 -12.57
C VAL A 826 -22.15 38.35 -13.13
N LEU A 827 -20.99 37.98 -12.57
CA LEU A 827 -20.27 36.78 -12.96
C LEU A 827 -21.10 35.53 -12.70
N LEU A 828 -21.74 35.44 -11.53
CA LEU A 828 -22.60 34.30 -11.17
C LEU A 828 -23.82 34.21 -12.09
N ALA A 829 -24.44 35.34 -12.45
CA ALA A 829 -25.53 35.36 -13.43
C ALA A 829 -25.07 34.84 -14.81
N GLY A 830 -23.86 35.21 -15.24
CA GLY A 830 -23.26 34.67 -16.48
C GLY A 830 -23.02 33.17 -16.41
N VAL A 831 -22.51 32.65 -15.29
CA VAL A 831 -22.34 31.19 -15.08
C VAL A 831 -23.69 30.47 -15.12
N ILE A 832 -24.71 31.00 -14.45
CA ILE A 832 -26.08 30.46 -14.47
C ILE A 832 -26.58 30.39 -15.93
N ALA A 833 -26.43 31.46 -16.69
CA ALA A 833 -26.86 31.50 -18.10
C ALA A 833 -26.14 30.45 -18.96
N VAL A 834 -24.81 30.39 -18.89
CA VAL A 834 -24.02 29.43 -19.65
C VAL A 834 -24.35 27.99 -19.27
N CYS A 835 -24.52 27.68 -17.99
CA CYS A 835 -24.90 26.34 -17.55
C CYS A 835 -26.33 25.97 -17.98
N THR A 836 -27.28 26.91 -17.94
CA THR A 836 -28.64 26.68 -18.46
C THR A 836 -28.61 26.38 -19.96
N PHE A 837 -27.85 27.17 -20.74
CA PHE A 837 -27.76 26.97 -22.18
C PHE A 837 -27.01 25.68 -22.52
N GLY A 838 -25.96 25.35 -21.76
CA GLY A 838 -25.23 24.10 -21.91
C GLY A 838 -26.08 22.87 -21.59
N ALA A 839 -26.92 22.94 -20.56
CA ALA A 839 -27.87 21.86 -20.24
C ALA A 839 -28.90 21.66 -21.36
N LEU A 840 -29.41 22.74 -21.96
CA LEU A 840 -30.32 22.66 -23.12
C LEU A 840 -29.59 22.17 -24.39
N GLY A 841 -28.37 22.64 -24.63
CA GLY A 841 -27.53 22.26 -25.77
C GLY A 841 -27.04 20.81 -25.74
N ALA A 842 -27.06 20.16 -24.58
CA ALA A 842 -26.87 18.70 -24.50
C ALA A 842 -27.95 17.94 -25.30
N GLY A 843 -29.15 18.52 -25.46
CA GLY A 843 -30.16 18.05 -26.40
C GLY A 843 -30.77 16.68 -26.04
N GLU A 844 -30.93 16.38 -24.76
CA GLU A 844 -31.50 15.14 -24.25
C GLU A 844 -32.76 15.41 -23.40
N PHE A 845 -33.81 14.58 -23.50
CA PHE A 845 -35.05 14.79 -22.74
C PHE A 845 -34.87 14.70 -21.21
N SER A 846 -34.00 13.80 -20.76
CA SER A 846 -33.58 13.67 -19.36
C SER A 846 -33.03 14.99 -18.81
N THR A 847 -32.39 15.82 -19.63
CA THR A 847 -31.74 17.06 -19.19
C THR A 847 -32.73 18.15 -18.82
N ILE A 848 -33.81 18.30 -19.61
CA ILE A 848 -34.88 19.25 -19.32
C ILE A 848 -35.60 18.84 -18.04
N LEU A 849 -35.94 17.55 -17.92
CA LEU A 849 -36.55 17.03 -16.70
C LEU A 849 -35.62 17.21 -15.49
N GLY A 850 -34.33 16.93 -15.65
CA GLY A 850 -33.31 17.11 -14.63
C GLY A 850 -33.21 18.55 -14.15
N LEU A 851 -33.22 19.50 -15.09
CA LEU A 851 -33.19 20.93 -14.82
C LEU A 851 -34.44 21.37 -14.04
N VAL A 852 -35.63 20.94 -14.46
CA VAL A 852 -36.90 21.24 -13.76
C VAL A 852 -36.90 20.66 -12.35
N VAL A 853 -36.52 19.39 -12.18
CA VAL A 853 -36.47 18.72 -10.87
C VAL A 853 -35.43 19.38 -9.96
N ALA A 854 -34.24 19.70 -10.49
CA ALA A 854 -33.19 20.38 -9.74
C ALA A 854 -33.64 21.78 -9.31
N MET A 855 -34.26 22.56 -10.20
CA MET A 855 -34.82 23.88 -9.86
C MET A 855 -35.93 23.78 -8.82
N GLY A 856 -36.82 22.80 -8.95
CA GLY A 856 -37.86 22.52 -7.94
C GLY A 856 -37.24 22.19 -6.57
N ALA A 857 -36.23 21.32 -6.54
CA ALA A 857 -35.50 20.99 -5.32
C ALA A 857 -34.78 22.22 -4.73
N LEU A 858 -34.16 23.07 -5.56
CA LEU A 858 -33.56 24.34 -5.13
C LEU A 858 -34.59 25.24 -4.43
N ILE A 859 -35.77 25.41 -5.03
CA ILE A 859 -36.85 26.24 -4.48
C ILE A 859 -37.36 25.65 -3.16
N VAL A 860 -37.61 24.34 -3.10
CA VAL A 860 -38.12 23.66 -1.89
C VAL A 860 -37.12 23.73 -0.74
N VAL A 861 -35.82 23.54 -1.01
CA VAL A 861 -34.78 23.52 0.02
C VAL A 861 -34.43 24.92 0.50
N SER A 862 -34.30 25.90 -0.42
CA SER A 862 -33.93 27.29 -0.09
C SER A 862 -35.12 28.15 0.36
N ARG A 863 -36.36 27.74 0.07
CA ARG A 863 -37.60 28.53 0.24
C ARG A 863 -37.60 29.87 -0.52
N ALA A 864 -36.70 30.06 -1.49
CA ALA A 864 -36.57 31.29 -2.26
C ALA A 864 -37.42 31.23 -3.54
N THR A 865 -38.71 31.49 -3.45
CA THR A 865 -39.63 31.50 -4.60
C THR A 865 -39.28 32.56 -5.65
N ARG A 866 -38.57 33.63 -5.26
CA ARG A 866 -38.07 34.67 -6.19
C ARG A 866 -37.14 34.14 -7.28
N ILE A 867 -36.54 32.96 -7.08
CA ILE A 867 -35.71 32.31 -8.11
C ILE A 867 -36.52 32.06 -9.39
N ILE A 868 -37.82 31.77 -9.29
CA ILE A 868 -38.70 31.53 -10.44
C ILE A 868 -38.72 32.73 -11.39
N GLY A 869 -38.78 33.94 -10.86
CA GLY A 869 -38.83 35.17 -11.65
C GLY A 869 -37.57 35.43 -12.48
N TYR A 870 -36.42 34.90 -12.06
CA TYR A 870 -35.16 35.01 -12.81
C TYR A 870 -34.89 33.78 -13.69
N ALA A 871 -35.29 32.60 -13.23
CA ALA A 871 -35.07 31.35 -13.96
C ALA A 871 -35.94 31.28 -15.22
N LEU A 872 -37.18 31.74 -15.17
CA LEU A 872 -38.11 31.62 -16.30
C LEU A 872 -37.67 32.43 -17.54
N PRO A 873 -37.32 33.73 -17.45
CA PRO A 873 -36.80 34.46 -18.61
C PRO A 873 -35.51 33.85 -19.17
N LEU A 874 -34.63 33.35 -18.32
CA LEU A 874 -33.38 32.73 -18.74
C LEU A 874 -33.60 31.39 -19.46
N LEU A 875 -34.54 30.57 -18.96
CA LEU A 875 -34.96 29.34 -19.61
C LEU A 875 -35.60 29.63 -20.97
N MET A 876 -36.45 30.65 -21.08
CA MET A 876 -37.04 31.07 -22.36
C MET A 876 -35.97 31.55 -23.34
N ALA A 877 -35.04 32.40 -22.89
CA ALA A 877 -33.93 32.85 -23.72
C ALA A 877 -33.07 31.65 -24.19
N GLY A 878 -32.74 30.73 -23.29
CA GLY A 878 -32.01 29.51 -23.62
C GLY A 878 -32.74 28.62 -24.61
N ALA A 879 -34.06 28.47 -24.47
CA ALA A 879 -34.89 27.69 -25.39
C ALA A 879 -34.94 28.32 -26.80
N VAL A 880 -34.95 29.66 -26.89
CA VAL A 880 -34.86 30.37 -28.17
C VAL A 880 -33.49 30.17 -28.81
N VAL A 881 -32.40 30.36 -28.06
CA VAL A 881 -31.04 30.22 -28.62
C VAL A 881 -30.75 28.77 -29.02
N MET A 882 -31.20 27.79 -28.21
CA MET A 882 -31.02 26.35 -28.47
C MET A 882 -32.16 25.74 -29.30
N TRP A 883 -33.01 26.56 -29.93
CA TRP A 883 -34.17 26.06 -30.69
C TRP A 883 -33.80 25.03 -31.77
N PRO A 884 -32.72 25.19 -32.57
CA PRO A 884 -32.35 24.19 -33.57
C PRO A 884 -32.11 22.79 -32.98
N VAL A 885 -31.53 22.74 -31.77
CA VAL A 885 -31.27 21.49 -31.04
C VAL A 885 -32.58 20.89 -30.52
N ILE A 886 -33.46 21.73 -29.97
CA ILE A 886 -34.77 21.33 -29.42
C ILE A 886 -35.69 20.82 -30.53
N GLU A 887 -35.77 21.52 -31.66
CA GLU A 887 -36.57 21.15 -32.83
C GLU A 887 -36.20 19.77 -33.35
N THR A 888 -34.90 19.50 -33.50
CA THR A 888 -34.38 18.19 -33.92
C THR A 888 -34.83 17.07 -32.98
N ARG A 889 -35.03 17.36 -31.69
CA ARG A 889 -35.51 16.38 -30.71
C ARG A 889 -37.03 16.21 -30.73
N LEU A 890 -37.77 17.29 -30.97
CA LEU A 890 -39.22 17.24 -31.12
C LEU A 890 -39.64 16.48 -32.39
N ALA A 891 -38.82 16.48 -33.44
CA ALA A 891 -39.05 15.67 -34.64
C ALA A 891 -39.20 14.17 -34.32
N GLY A 892 -38.55 13.66 -33.27
CA GLY A 892 -38.66 12.27 -32.83
C GLY A 892 -40.02 11.85 -32.25
N PHE A 893 -40.96 12.79 -32.05
CA PHE A 893 -42.34 12.52 -31.65
C PHE A 893 -43.27 12.19 -32.84
N GLN A 894 -42.78 12.26 -34.07
CA GLN A 894 -43.56 11.96 -35.28
C GLN A 894 -43.74 10.45 -35.52
N SER A 895 -43.54 9.59 -34.51
CA SER A 895 -43.71 8.14 -34.64
C SER A 895 -45.18 7.75 -34.74
N ALA A 896 -45.47 6.60 -35.35
CA ALA A 896 -46.83 6.08 -35.52
C ALA A 896 -47.57 5.80 -34.20
N SER A 897 -46.86 5.64 -33.08
CA SER A 897 -47.44 5.38 -31.76
C SER A 897 -47.65 6.65 -30.93
N GLY A 898 -47.19 7.81 -31.40
CA GLY A 898 -47.17 9.07 -30.65
C GLY A 898 -46.15 9.12 -29.49
N LEU A 899 -45.39 8.03 -29.25
CA LEU A 899 -44.28 8.00 -28.30
C LEU A 899 -42.95 8.31 -29.01
N PRO A 900 -41.96 8.91 -28.33
CA PRO A 900 -40.64 9.10 -28.92
C PRO A 900 -40.02 7.79 -29.38
N GLU A 901 -39.47 7.76 -30.59
CA GLU A 901 -38.80 6.57 -31.13
C GLU A 901 -37.71 6.03 -30.17
N SER A 902 -36.97 6.95 -29.54
CA SER A 902 -35.97 6.61 -28.50
C SER A 902 -36.52 5.82 -27.31
N TRP A 903 -37.80 6.01 -26.93
CA TRP A 903 -38.41 5.27 -25.82
C TRP A 903 -38.80 3.86 -26.24
N ILE A 904 -39.26 3.72 -27.49
CA ILE A 904 -39.62 2.43 -28.07
C ILE A 904 -38.36 1.56 -28.19
N VAL A 905 -37.26 2.13 -28.70
CA VAL A 905 -35.95 1.45 -28.79
C VAL A 905 -35.42 1.07 -27.41
N ARG A 906 -35.49 1.96 -26.42
CA ARG A 906 -35.08 1.66 -25.03
C ARG A 906 -35.88 0.50 -24.44
N TYR A 907 -37.20 0.54 -24.59
CA TYR A 907 -38.06 -0.54 -24.10
C TYR A 907 -37.73 -1.86 -24.79
N HIS A 908 -37.55 -1.85 -26.11
CA HIS A 908 -37.13 -3.00 -26.87
C HIS A 908 -35.80 -3.56 -26.34
N ASN A 909 -34.77 -2.72 -26.23
CA ASN A 909 -33.45 -3.11 -25.73
C ASN A 909 -33.51 -3.73 -24.33
N LEU A 910 -34.26 -3.13 -23.41
CA LEU A 910 -34.46 -3.67 -22.06
C LEU A 910 -35.19 -5.02 -22.08
N SER A 911 -36.29 -5.11 -22.84
CA SER A 911 -37.11 -6.32 -22.92
C SER A 911 -36.41 -7.49 -23.61
N THR A 912 -35.53 -7.21 -24.57
CA THR A 912 -34.85 -8.21 -25.38
C THR A 912 -33.54 -8.67 -24.73
N TYR A 913 -32.68 -7.74 -24.29
CA TYR A 913 -31.31 -8.07 -23.90
C TYR A 913 -31.07 -8.17 -22.39
N PHE A 914 -31.88 -7.51 -21.55
CA PHE A 914 -31.58 -7.37 -20.13
C PHE A 914 -32.60 -8.04 -19.21
N LEU A 915 -33.89 -7.80 -19.41
CA LEU A 915 -34.95 -8.32 -18.54
C LEU A 915 -35.03 -9.85 -18.47
N PRO A 916 -34.86 -10.61 -19.58
CA PRO A 916 -34.88 -12.07 -19.53
C PRO A 916 -33.81 -12.63 -18.57
N ASP A 917 -32.56 -12.20 -18.75
CA ASP A 917 -31.43 -12.61 -17.91
C ASP A 917 -31.56 -12.14 -16.46
N LEU A 918 -32.10 -10.95 -16.23
CA LEU A 918 -32.33 -10.42 -14.89
C LEU A 918 -33.41 -11.21 -14.14
N SER A 919 -34.46 -11.65 -14.83
CA SER A 919 -35.55 -12.44 -14.27
C SER A 919 -35.16 -13.89 -14.00
N ALA A 920 -34.19 -14.42 -14.74
CA ALA A 920 -33.75 -15.79 -14.61
C ALA A 920 -32.95 -16.06 -13.32
N HIS A 921 -33.09 -17.27 -12.75
CA HIS A 921 -32.24 -17.81 -11.68
C HIS A 921 -32.08 -16.91 -10.42
N GLY A 922 -33.07 -16.06 -10.13
CA GLY A 922 -33.02 -15.12 -9.00
C GLY A 922 -31.96 -14.01 -9.16
N ASN A 923 -31.52 -13.71 -10.38
CA ASN A 923 -30.49 -12.72 -10.65
C ASN A 923 -30.87 -11.30 -10.17
N TRP A 924 -32.16 -10.95 -10.18
CA TRP A 924 -32.67 -9.72 -9.58
C TRP A 924 -32.27 -9.53 -8.10
N ALA A 925 -32.05 -10.63 -7.35
CA ALA A 925 -31.66 -10.56 -5.94
C ALA A 925 -30.17 -10.24 -5.74
N THR A 926 -29.28 -10.76 -6.58
CA THR A 926 -27.82 -10.72 -6.35
C THR A 926 -27.00 -10.09 -7.49
N GLY A 927 -27.65 -9.68 -8.57
CA GLY A 927 -27.03 -9.16 -9.79
C GLY A 927 -26.76 -10.23 -10.84
N VAL A 928 -26.53 -9.79 -12.07
CA VAL A 928 -26.15 -10.61 -13.23
C VAL A 928 -24.63 -10.51 -13.44
N ARG A 929 -24.13 -9.28 -13.66
CA ARG A 929 -22.71 -8.94 -13.86
C ARG A 929 -22.49 -7.43 -13.75
N PRO A 930 -21.27 -6.95 -13.44
CA PRO A 930 -20.98 -5.52 -13.37
C PRO A 930 -21.04 -4.77 -14.70
N SER A 931 -20.72 -5.44 -15.83
CA SER A 931 -20.76 -4.79 -17.14
C SER A 931 -22.15 -4.25 -17.45
N ALA A 932 -22.21 -2.97 -17.86
CA ALA A 932 -23.45 -2.27 -18.20
C ALA A 932 -23.83 -2.43 -19.68
N ARG A 933 -23.20 -3.37 -20.40
CA ARG A 933 -23.45 -3.64 -21.82
C ARG A 933 -23.42 -5.13 -22.13
N VAL A 934 -24.12 -5.51 -23.19
CA VAL A 934 -24.24 -6.89 -23.69
C VAL A 934 -23.90 -6.90 -25.18
N PRO A 935 -23.18 -7.92 -25.69
CA PRO A 935 -22.82 -7.97 -27.10
C PRO A 935 -24.08 -8.19 -27.95
N ALA A 936 -24.20 -7.42 -29.03
CA ALA A 936 -25.29 -7.52 -29.99
C ALA A 936 -24.71 -7.32 -31.40
N ALA A 937 -24.43 -8.43 -32.09
CA ALA A 937 -23.69 -8.42 -33.36
C ALA A 937 -24.41 -7.69 -34.50
N HIS A 938 -25.73 -7.52 -34.40
CA HIS A 938 -26.56 -6.85 -35.40
C HIS A 938 -26.77 -5.36 -35.12
N GLU A 939 -26.26 -4.84 -34.00
CA GLU A 939 -26.32 -3.43 -33.65
C GLU A 939 -25.08 -2.70 -34.17
N GLU A 940 -25.23 -1.43 -34.52
CA GLU A 940 -24.19 -0.59 -35.14
C GLU A 940 -22.85 -0.60 -34.37
N PHE A 941 -22.93 -0.73 -33.03
CA PHE A 941 -21.77 -0.70 -32.14
C PHE A 941 -21.28 -2.09 -31.71
N GLY A 942 -21.96 -3.16 -32.12
CA GLY A 942 -21.70 -4.52 -31.62
C GLY A 942 -22.11 -4.74 -30.16
N TRP A 943 -22.68 -3.72 -29.49
CA TRP A 943 -23.08 -3.73 -28.09
C TRP A 943 -24.36 -2.94 -27.87
N VAL A 944 -25.17 -3.38 -26.90
CA VAL A 944 -26.30 -2.63 -26.35
C VAL A 944 -25.99 -2.26 -24.90
N TRP A 945 -26.21 -0.99 -24.54
CA TRP A 945 -26.03 -0.48 -23.19
C TRP A 945 -27.33 -0.51 -22.39
N ILE A 946 -27.23 -0.59 -21.06
CA ILE A 946 -28.40 -0.47 -20.18
C ILE A 946 -28.84 0.99 -20.10
N GLU A 947 -29.91 1.30 -20.82
CA GLU A 947 -30.58 2.61 -20.83
C GLU A 947 -31.71 2.66 -19.79
N SER A 948 -31.38 2.28 -18.55
CA SER A 948 -32.21 2.50 -17.36
C SER A 948 -31.37 2.34 -16.09
N GLY A 949 -31.26 3.40 -15.29
CA GLY A 949 -30.45 3.42 -14.07
C GLY A 949 -30.92 2.43 -13.00
N TYR A 950 -32.24 2.24 -12.81
CA TYR A 950 -32.76 1.28 -11.84
C TYR A 950 -32.58 -0.18 -12.27
N VAL A 951 -32.75 -0.46 -13.56
CA VAL A 951 -32.43 -1.78 -14.11
C VAL A 951 -30.93 -2.03 -14.00
N TRP A 952 -30.09 -1.02 -14.26
CA TRP A 952 -28.64 -1.11 -14.08
C TRP A 952 -28.25 -1.44 -12.64
N LEU A 953 -28.91 -0.88 -11.62
CA LEU A 953 -28.65 -1.23 -10.22
C LEU A 953 -28.95 -2.71 -9.93
N LEU A 954 -30.09 -3.21 -10.43
CA LEU A 954 -30.50 -4.60 -10.25
C LEU A 954 -29.60 -5.56 -11.04
N TRP A 955 -29.26 -5.21 -12.28
CA TRP A 955 -28.34 -5.96 -13.13
C TRP A 955 -26.93 -6.01 -12.53
N GLY A 956 -26.42 -4.87 -12.09
CA GLY A 956 -25.07 -4.70 -11.61
C GLY A 956 -24.82 -5.37 -10.26
N GLY A 957 -25.78 -5.36 -9.33
CA GLY A 957 -25.55 -5.90 -7.98
C GLY A 957 -26.82 -6.26 -7.21
N GLY A 958 -27.94 -6.43 -7.90
CA GLY A 958 -29.21 -6.89 -7.34
C GLY A 958 -29.81 -5.95 -6.28
N LEU A 959 -30.63 -6.54 -5.40
CA LEU A 959 -31.20 -5.84 -4.25
C LEU A 959 -30.15 -5.18 -3.33
N PRO A 960 -28.95 -5.76 -3.09
CA PRO A 960 -27.91 -5.09 -2.32
C PRO A 960 -27.50 -3.73 -2.89
N LEU A 961 -27.25 -3.67 -4.21
CA LEU A 961 -26.83 -2.42 -4.86
C LEU A 961 -27.98 -1.40 -4.92
N LEU A 962 -29.21 -1.85 -5.23
CA LEU A 962 -30.39 -1.00 -5.19
C LEU A 962 -30.62 -0.43 -3.78
N GLY A 963 -30.55 -1.28 -2.75
CA GLY A 963 -30.68 -0.86 -1.35
C GLY A 963 -29.60 0.13 -0.92
N ALA A 964 -28.35 -0.10 -1.32
CA ALA A 964 -27.25 0.83 -1.07
C ALA A 964 -27.47 2.19 -1.76
N TYR A 965 -28.02 2.20 -2.98
CA TYR A 965 -28.36 3.42 -3.70
C TYR A 965 -29.53 4.20 -3.06
N LEU A 966 -30.62 3.53 -2.70
CA LEU A 966 -31.74 4.18 -2.01
C LEU A 966 -31.29 4.76 -0.67
N TRP A 967 -30.44 4.03 0.06
CA TRP A 967 -29.83 4.52 1.29
C TRP A 967 -28.95 5.75 1.02
N PHE A 968 -28.21 5.76 -0.08
CA PHE A 968 -27.42 6.91 -0.53
C PHE A 968 -28.27 8.14 -0.79
N VAL A 969 -29.33 8.03 -1.58
CA VAL A 969 -30.23 9.14 -1.89
C VAL A 969 -30.82 9.72 -0.60
N VAL A 970 -31.40 8.87 0.25
CA VAL A 970 -32.07 9.31 1.49
C VAL A 970 -31.11 9.99 2.45
N VAL A 971 -29.94 9.40 2.71
CA VAL A 971 -28.97 9.96 3.67
C VAL A 971 -28.39 11.27 3.13
N THR A 972 -28.06 11.31 1.85
CA THR A 972 -27.41 12.46 1.22
C THR A 972 -28.36 13.64 1.11
N VAL A 973 -29.56 13.46 0.58
CA VAL A 973 -30.56 14.54 0.44
C VAL A 973 -30.98 15.09 1.80
N ARG A 974 -31.21 14.23 2.80
CA ARG A 974 -31.58 14.67 4.15
C ARG A 974 -30.49 15.53 4.79
N ARG A 975 -29.23 15.13 4.67
CA ARG A 975 -28.10 15.88 5.23
C ARG A 975 -27.80 17.16 4.47
N ALA A 976 -27.77 17.08 3.15
CA ALA A 976 -27.56 18.23 2.28
C ALA A 976 -28.65 19.30 2.50
N SER A 977 -29.91 18.89 2.53
CA SER A 977 -31.04 19.79 2.86
C SER A 977 -31.00 20.34 4.29
N ALA A 978 -30.43 19.61 5.25
CA ALA A 978 -30.25 20.11 6.61
C ALA A 978 -29.12 21.16 6.68
N ALA A 979 -28.00 20.91 5.98
CA ALA A 979 -26.89 21.85 5.88
C ALA A 979 -27.29 23.13 5.14
N ALA A 980 -28.02 23.00 4.03
CA ALA A 980 -28.55 24.13 3.26
C ALA A 980 -29.43 25.09 4.10
N ARG A 981 -30.20 24.54 5.05
CA ARG A 981 -31.14 25.32 5.87
C ARG A 981 -30.56 25.85 7.17
N ARG A 982 -29.45 25.27 7.67
CA ARG A 982 -28.89 25.58 9.00
C ARG A 982 -27.57 26.32 8.94
N ALA A 983 -26.80 26.19 7.85
CA ALA A 983 -25.51 26.84 7.70
C ALA A 983 -25.64 28.13 6.88
N THR A 984 -24.55 28.89 6.77
CA THR A 984 -24.46 30.07 5.90
C THR A 984 -23.30 29.94 4.89
N GLY A 985 -23.29 30.83 3.89
CA GLY A 985 -22.21 30.95 2.91
C GLY A 985 -21.92 29.68 2.11
N VAL A 986 -20.66 29.24 2.13
CA VAL A 986 -20.13 28.13 1.32
C VAL A 986 -20.79 26.78 1.70
N VAL A 987 -21.03 26.54 2.98
CA VAL A 987 -21.59 25.26 3.46
C VAL A 987 -23.05 25.11 3.03
N ALA A 988 -23.82 26.19 3.15
CA ALA A 988 -25.21 26.22 2.72
C ALA A 988 -25.33 26.03 1.20
N THR A 989 -24.44 26.68 0.44
CA THR A 989 -24.33 26.53 -1.01
C THR A 989 -24.05 25.08 -1.42
N ILE A 990 -23.08 24.42 -0.79
CA ILE A 990 -22.75 23.02 -1.06
C ILE A 990 -23.95 22.11 -0.74
N GLY A 991 -24.59 22.31 0.41
CA GLY A 991 -25.78 21.55 0.81
C GLY A 991 -26.93 21.71 -0.17
N LEU A 992 -27.15 22.94 -0.67
CA LEU A 992 -28.19 23.25 -1.64
C LEU A 992 -27.92 22.55 -2.98
N ALA A 993 -26.69 22.64 -3.49
CA ALA A 993 -26.28 22.00 -4.74
C ALA A 993 -26.39 20.47 -4.68
N ILE A 994 -25.91 19.83 -3.62
CA ILE A 994 -26.01 18.37 -3.45
C ILE A 994 -27.47 17.93 -3.36
N ALA A 995 -28.31 18.65 -2.61
CA ALA A 995 -29.72 18.30 -2.49
C ALA A 995 -30.43 18.36 -3.85
N ALA A 996 -30.19 19.43 -4.63
CA ALA A 996 -30.79 19.58 -5.95
C ALA A 996 -30.34 18.48 -6.93
N VAL A 997 -29.04 18.23 -7.04
CA VAL A 997 -28.48 17.28 -8.00
C VAL A 997 -28.83 15.84 -7.64
N VAL A 998 -28.73 15.45 -6.36
CA VAL A 998 -29.06 14.07 -5.97
C VAL A 998 -30.55 13.78 -6.13
N THR A 999 -31.41 14.78 -5.89
CA THR A 999 -32.85 14.65 -6.19
C THR A 999 -33.11 14.56 -7.69
N ALA A 1000 -32.45 15.37 -8.52
CA ALA A 1000 -32.53 15.25 -9.98
C ALA A 1000 -32.06 13.86 -10.43
N ASN A 1001 -30.86 13.42 -10.05
CA ASN A 1001 -30.32 12.10 -10.40
C ASN A 1001 -31.25 10.97 -9.96
N ALA A 1002 -31.89 11.05 -8.80
CA ALA A 1002 -32.85 10.05 -8.36
C ALA A 1002 -34.02 9.89 -9.34
N VAL A 1003 -34.52 10.98 -9.92
CA VAL A 1003 -35.56 10.93 -10.96
C VAL A 1003 -34.97 10.47 -12.29
N LEU A 1004 -33.80 10.99 -12.67
CA LEU A 1004 -33.18 10.67 -13.96
C LEU A 1004 -32.69 9.22 -14.08
N MET A 1005 -32.46 8.53 -12.95
CA MET A 1005 -32.19 7.08 -12.93
C MET A 1005 -33.30 6.22 -13.56
N ILE A 1006 -34.50 6.77 -13.79
CA ILE A 1006 -35.53 6.09 -14.60
C ILE A 1006 -35.02 5.84 -16.02
N PHE A 1007 -34.34 6.83 -16.59
CA PHE A 1007 -33.89 6.84 -17.98
C PHE A 1007 -32.49 6.26 -18.14
N ASP A 1008 -31.55 6.61 -17.27
CA ASP A 1008 -30.13 6.30 -17.50
C ASP A 1008 -29.32 6.23 -16.19
N PRO A 1009 -28.15 5.58 -16.16
CA PRO A 1009 -27.34 5.43 -14.95
C PRO A 1009 -26.55 6.72 -14.57
N HIS A 1010 -27.26 7.83 -14.30
CA HIS A 1010 -26.68 9.15 -14.00
C HIS A 1010 -25.68 9.18 -12.82
N LEU A 1011 -25.76 8.22 -11.88
CA LEU A 1011 -24.79 8.13 -10.77
C LEU A 1011 -23.36 7.84 -11.24
N THR A 1012 -23.19 7.21 -12.39
CA THR A 1012 -21.88 6.76 -12.88
C THR A 1012 -21.33 7.56 -14.05
N TYR A 1013 -22.02 8.62 -14.47
CA TYR A 1013 -21.57 9.48 -15.56
C TYR A 1013 -20.28 10.22 -15.24
N ARG A 1014 -19.27 9.95 -16.06
CA ARG A 1014 -17.91 10.46 -15.92
C ARG A 1014 -17.89 12.00 -15.92
N GLY A 1015 -17.03 12.60 -15.09
CA GLY A 1015 -16.95 14.06 -14.92
C GLY A 1015 -18.01 14.60 -13.97
N ALA A 1016 -19.29 14.37 -14.26
CA ALA A 1016 -20.39 14.84 -13.40
C ALA A 1016 -20.42 14.12 -12.04
N ALA A 1017 -20.30 12.78 -12.04
CA ALA A 1017 -20.20 11.99 -10.81
C ALA A 1017 -18.93 12.34 -10.03
N ASP A 1018 -17.79 12.56 -10.71
CA ASP A 1018 -16.55 12.99 -10.07
C ASP A 1018 -16.75 14.31 -9.29
N ALA A 1019 -17.44 15.29 -9.90
CA ALA A 1019 -17.77 16.57 -9.27
C ALA A 1019 -18.73 16.41 -8.07
N LEU A 1020 -19.77 15.57 -8.20
CA LEU A 1020 -20.72 15.29 -7.12
C LEU A 1020 -20.03 14.69 -5.89
N PHE A 1021 -19.16 13.69 -6.09
CA PHE A 1021 -18.43 13.05 -5.00
C PHE A 1021 -17.38 13.99 -4.37
N GLY A 1022 -16.79 14.88 -5.16
CA GLY A 1022 -15.99 15.99 -4.66
C GLY A 1022 -16.78 16.94 -3.75
N LEU A 1023 -17.99 17.35 -4.15
CA LEU A 1023 -18.87 18.17 -3.32
C LEU A 1023 -19.29 17.48 -2.02
N LEU A 1024 -19.62 16.19 -2.07
CA LEU A 1024 -19.93 15.38 -0.88
C LEU A 1024 -18.77 15.39 0.12
N ALA A 1025 -17.54 15.34 -0.36
CA ALA A 1025 -16.35 15.46 0.47
C ALA A 1025 -16.23 16.84 1.11
N LEU A 1026 -16.47 17.92 0.36
CA LEU A 1026 -16.44 19.29 0.88
C LEU A 1026 -17.48 19.49 1.99
N LEU A 1027 -18.73 19.04 1.78
CA LEU A 1027 -19.77 19.11 2.81
C LEU A 1027 -19.32 18.42 4.10
N ARG A 1028 -18.75 17.21 3.96
CA ARG A 1028 -18.27 16.43 5.11
C ARG A 1028 -17.16 17.13 5.88
N VAL A 1029 -16.21 17.76 5.19
CA VAL A 1029 -15.08 18.45 5.83
C VAL A 1029 -15.56 19.64 6.67
N LEU A 1030 -16.59 20.34 6.21
CA LEU A 1030 -17.04 21.60 6.80
C LEU A 1030 -18.10 21.44 7.90
N GLU A 1031 -18.93 20.38 7.88
CA GLU A 1031 -20.01 20.12 8.84
C GLU A 1031 -19.60 20.10 10.33
N HIS A 1032 -18.31 20.03 10.67
CA HIS A 1032 -17.82 19.85 12.05
C HIS A 1032 -16.97 21.01 12.56
N ARG A 1033 -16.96 22.15 11.86
CA ARG A 1033 -16.17 23.31 12.26
C ARG A 1033 -17.07 24.48 12.63
N PRO A 1034 -16.97 25.03 13.86
CA PRO A 1034 -17.75 26.20 14.25
C PRO A 1034 -17.47 27.36 13.28
N GLU A 1035 -18.48 28.19 13.03
CA GLU A 1035 -18.31 29.46 12.32
C GLU A 1035 -17.35 30.31 13.13
N GLN A 1036 -16.10 30.44 12.67
CA GLN A 1036 -15.30 31.58 13.09
C GLN A 1036 -15.94 32.78 12.41
N VAL A 1037 -16.37 33.75 13.22
CA VAL A 1037 -16.83 35.06 12.78
C VAL A 1037 -15.66 35.67 12.00
N GLU A 1038 -15.72 35.63 10.66
CA GLU A 1038 -14.83 36.41 9.82
C GLU A 1038 -15.25 37.87 9.97
N SER A 1039 -14.42 38.65 10.67
CA SER A 1039 -14.46 40.12 10.70
C SER A 1039 -13.91 40.71 9.42
#